data_AF-A0A6E8WCZ9-F1
#
_entry.id   AF-A0A6E8WCZ9-F1
#
_cell.length_a   1.000
_cell.length_b   1.000
_cell.length_c   1.000
_cell.angle_alpha   90.00
_cell.angle_beta   90.00
_cell.angle_gamma   90.00
#
_symmetry.space_group_name_H-M   'P 1'
#
loop_
_entity.id
_entity.type
_entity.pdbx_description
1 polymer ?
#
loop_
_entity_poly.entity_id
_entity_poly.type
_entity_poly.pdbx_seq_one_letter_code
_entity_poly.pdbx_strand_id
1 'polypeptide(L)'
;MCRSMGWITLLLGLLCVVSQTRGQENHLACGKRKVVSQYLIHNGIDAKAGHWPWHVALFHRKDAQYEYACGGSILDENTILTASHCVYTQSGVISISRVSVDVGRIHLNESSEYTQTHLVREIIVHPGFSKNSIVNDIALIKLSSNITMNKYVQPVCLWTMDSNQELIVGRNGTIVGFGVNEQDIVSEQLKQALIGVVDPFSCIADDRGVFGTHLTSDMFCGKGQKGVSACNGDSGGGMFFEIGGKWFVRGLVSFTPLGTERCDSLKNTAYTDVAKYLKWIKPYIDQRVLSYDSDVLNIDYVEKLRLFNFETCGMKSSSYIKNGTTWALPWLGFVGPWYDLNSRCTITLISEWYAVGPAHCLSTNSVDSIVIFGSDMHQSKTECFDRNRTIVCTHPSQARRIKRIIEHQKLGSNSYENNIALIELYSPVDTMQPNVKPICMPVTSELRTNAKTNLHVAMNSSEEASYTHKNTPVRFIESVECVRRYSEHKIALKLENNRFCTEVADQQDVLNCTSFQAGAPLQEMKMLNGTERYFLRGVELHGLVCDLQAPAIYFDAEAYLDWILYNMRENVLDTMDVFETVTTNQTLEVEWSKLQQQPGKERLHLFNMDTCGLTTDGLEIYEASTTLPWNGIIMNDANFTGEVPLTRSMVVLISEWYALAPRRSIENDVAWRYIMLGVQLNDCITSQCKTQQVVEIKNIIIPPPNHPRQTFALIELLEPANLMNPYIRPICLPLMDQLHHHKPTEVGISINLDVETVKKKLAVIDNPSCKHGLRQESYFIDFNEDSRQCAIEITVEYKQIPVPSVLGSPLMMPVSYGGSTHYFLYGMDNNVPGEYNRSIFGPYLFDTVQSADLEWVVENVREHERQTSLPSTLTNGRVNLKPVQQASKSSLFNFNTCGESSSNFPMPWVGKRLSNAPFFNESSCLVTLISDWYVVGPADCFEEDSQKFVLMFGDTNETAFKECFKTKNYDSCIHPAQRVSIQKVFLHPQYNQTNRANDIALIQLATPVDTSRPNVRPICLPIIDTSRSYDISSLVMESSNFTITKVDDRYIDPVECQKRWQGLRASFTVDTSMHCVVVKRTKEDTCLRTLHGASLHSRQAMKSSDRHFLRGFSIIPSTECITYYPVVYINTDAYLDWILETMEQPGLSFDLHQVLIFSDK
;
A
#
# COMPACT_ATOMS: atom_id res chain seq x y z
N MET A 1 -24.23 95.26 -5.35
CA MET A 1 -22.74 95.31 -5.28
C MET A 1 -22.36 94.75 -3.92
N CYS A 2 -21.58 93.68 -3.70
CA CYS A 2 -20.87 92.73 -4.57
C CYS A 2 -21.23 91.31 -4.10
N ARG A 3 -21.97 90.57 -4.95
CA ARG A 3 -22.29 89.14 -4.81
C ARG A 3 -21.63 88.46 -6.00
N SER A 4 -20.35 88.10 -5.88
CA SER A 4 -19.66 87.19 -6.81
C SER A 4 -18.24 86.91 -6.30
N MET A 5 -18.08 86.00 -5.32
CA MET A 5 -16.77 85.36 -5.03
C MET A 5 -16.84 84.18 -4.06
N GLY A 6 -18.00 83.53 -3.89
CA GLY A 6 -18.14 82.36 -2.99
C GLY A 6 -18.26 81.01 -3.69
N TRP A 7 -18.39 80.98 -5.03
CA TRP A 7 -18.68 79.74 -5.79
C TRP A 7 -17.51 79.24 -6.66
N ILE A 8 -16.43 80.00 -6.80
CA ILE A 8 -15.29 79.61 -7.66
C ILE A 8 -14.19 78.87 -6.86
N THR A 9 -14.09 79.06 -5.55
CA THR A 9 -13.08 78.37 -4.71
C THR A 9 -13.46 76.94 -4.32
N LEU A 10 -14.76 76.58 -4.34
CA LEU A 10 -15.18 75.19 -4.07
C LEU A 10 -15.01 74.27 -5.29
N LEU A 11 -15.08 74.80 -6.51
CA LEU A 11 -14.89 74.02 -7.75
C LEU A 11 -13.40 73.79 -8.10
N LEU A 12 -12.51 74.74 -7.77
CA LEU A 12 -11.06 74.54 -7.90
C LEU A 12 -10.46 73.64 -6.81
N GLY A 13 -11.07 73.61 -5.62
CA GLY A 13 -10.72 72.64 -4.57
C GLY A 13 -11.12 71.21 -4.94
N LEU A 14 -12.28 71.00 -5.58
CA LEU A 14 -12.66 69.67 -6.08
C LEU A 14 -11.84 69.21 -7.29
N LEU A 15 -11.34 70.12 -8.13
CA LEU A 15 -10.48 69.74 -9.27
C LEU A 15 -9.02 69.47 -8.87
N CYS A 16 -8.54 69.99 -7.73
CA CYS A 16 -7.22 69.65 -7.19
C CYS A 16 -7.22 68.44 -6.24
N VAL A 17 -8.37 68.03 -5.68
CA VAL A 17 -8.49 66.78 -4.89
C VAL A 17 -8.82 65.56 -5.77
N VAL A 18 -9.25 65.76 -7.03
CA VAL A 18 -9.54 64.66 -7.99
C VAL A 18 -8.37 64.37 -8.95
N SER A 19 -7.19 64.98 -8.77
CA SER A 19 -6.00 64.66 -9.59
C SER A 19 -4.90 63.86 -8.86
N GLN A 20 -5.20 63.23 -7.71
CA GLN A 20 -4.23 62.36 -7.00
C GLN A 20 -4.69 60.91 -6.78
N THR A 21 -5.69 60.43 -7.51
CA THR A 21 -6.02 58.98 -7.54
C THR A 21 -6.04 58.44 -8.97
N ARG A 22 -4.93 58.60 -9.68
CA ARG A 22 -4.62 57.76 -10.84
C ARG A 22 -3.12 57.53 -11.04
N GLY A 23 -2.43 57.28 -9.93
CA GLY A 23 -1.23 56.43 -9.95
C GLY A 23 -1.68 55.00 -9.76
N GLN A 24 -2.34 54.41 -10.76
CA GLN A 24 -2.50 52.96 -10.82
C GLN A 24 -1.08 52.43 -10.99
N GLU A 25 -0.46 51.87 -9.95
CA GLU A 25 0.77 51.09 -10.08
C GLU A 25 0.44 49.91 -11.01
N ASN A 26 0.56 50.15 -12.32
CA ASN A 26 0.31 49.17 -13.36
C ASN A 26 1.47 48.17 -13.36
N HIS A 27 1.48 47.24 -12.40
CA HIS A 27 2.33 46.06 -12.46
C HIS A 27 2.11 45.35 -13.79
N LEU A 28 3.20 45.01 -14.49
CA LEU A 28 3.12 44.21 -15.71
C LEU A 28 2.85 42.77 -15.27
N ALA A 29 1.65 42.24 -15.56
CA ALA A 29 1.29 40.88 -15.17
C ALA A 29 2.19 39.85 -15.87
N CYS A 30 2.96 39.11 -15.09
CA CYS A 30 3.87 38.05 -15.56
C CYS A 30 3.37 36.66 -15.18
N GLY A 31 3.87 35.63 -15.88
CA GLY A 31 3.75 34.23 -15.49
C GLY A 31 2.32 33.65 -15.50
N LYS A 32 1.31 34.42 -15.92
CA LYS A 32 -0.08 33.96 -16.02
C LYS A 32 -0.43 33.70 -17.48
N ARG A 33 -0.80 32.47 -17.82
CA ARG A 33 -1.23 32.14 -19.18
C ARG A 33 -2.65 32.63 -19.41
N LYS A 34 -2.92 33.17 -20.60
CA LYS A 34 -4.28 33.55 -21.03
C LYS A 34 -4.98 32.44 -21.81
N VAL A 35 -4.21 31.53 -22.38
CA VAL A 35 -4.72 30.30 -23.02
C VAL A 35 -4.61 29.19 -21.98
N VAL A 36 -5.75 28.79 -21.43
CA VAL A 36 -5.84 27.64 -20.52
C VAL A 36 -6.05 26.40 -21.38
N SER A 37 -5.15 25.43 -21.24
CA SER A 37 -5.19 24.18 -22.00
C SER A 37 -5.10 23.04 -21.00
N GLN A 38 -5.98 22.05 -21.12
CA GLN A 38 -5.88 20.81 -20.36
C GLN A 38 -4.78 19.94 -20.99
N TYR A 39 -3.78 19.55 -20.20
CA TYR A 39 -2.69 18.70 -20.64
C TYR A 39 -3.11 17.23 -20.49
N LEU A 40 -3.15 16.49 -21.61
CA LEU A 40 -3.25 15.03 -21.64
C LEU A 40 -1.83 14.43 -21.72
N ILE A 41 -1.21 14.12 -20.58
CA ILE A 41 -0.14 13.09 -20.37
C ILE A 41 1.26 13.33 -21.04
N HIS A 42 2.30 12.62 -20.55
CA HIS A 42 3.73 12.97 -20.49
C HIS A 42 4.70 12.16 -21.42
N ASN A 43 5.42 12.84 -22.33
CA ASN A 43 6.73 12.53 -22.95
C ASN A 43 6.95 13.58 -24.05
N GLY A 44 7.84 14.57 -23.86
CA GLY A 44 8.21 15.56 -24.89
C GLY A 44 7.07 16.03 -25.80
N ILE A 45 5.94 16.49 -25.23
CA ILE A 45 4.75 16.77 -26.05
C ILE A 45 4.94 18.07 -26.82
N ASP A 46 4.37 18.09 -28.02
CA ASP A 46 4.31 19.30 -28.80
C ASP A 46 3.53 20.37 -28.04
N ALA A 47 4.17 21.51 -27.82
CA ALA A 47 3.54 22.68 -27.26
C ALA A 47 2.54 23.26 -28.27
N LYS A 48 1.38 23.68 -27.78
CA LYS A 48 0.39 24.41 -28.57
C LYS A 48 0.57 25.91 -28.39
N ALA A 49 0.04 26.67 -29.34
CA ALA A 49 0.02 28.13 -29.30
C ALA A 49 -0.52 28.65 -27.97
N GLY A 50 0.30 29.43 -27.24
CA GLY A 50 -0.06 30.03 -25.96
C GLY A 50 0.17 29.16 -24.73
N HIS A 51 0.67 27.91 -24.88
CA HIS A 51 1.16 27.12 -23.74
C HIS A 51 2.38 27.79 -23.09
N TRP A 52 3.31 28.31 -23.88
CA TRP A 52 4.54 28.94 -23.40
C TRP A 52 4.71 30.32 -24.02
N PRO A 53 3.83 31.28 -23.65
CA PRO A 53 3.77 32.57 -24.34
C PRO A 53 5.00 33.45 -24.08
N TRP A 54 5.84 33.06 -23.14
CA TRP A 54 7.13 33.70 -22.83
C TRP A 54 8.31 33.04 -23.54
N HIS A 55 8.15 31.91 -24.25
CA HIS A 55 9.26 31.29 -24.97
C HIS A 55 9.68 32.14 -26.17
N VAL A 56 11.00 32.23 -26.40
CA VAL A 56 11.62 33.03 -27.45
C VAL A 56 12.51 32.15 -28.31
N ALA A 57 12.43 32.33 -29.63
CA ALA A 57 13.37 31.72 -30.58
C ALA A 57 14.39 32.76 -31.05
N LEU A 58 15.68 32.48 -30.81
CA LEU A 58 16.80 33.30 -31.24
C LEU A 58 17.37 32.76 -32.55
N PHE A 59 17.53 33.64 -33.53
CA PHE A 59 18.09 33.30 -34.83
C PHE A 59 19.39 34.04 -35.08
N HIS A 60 20.37 33.35 -35.64
CA HIS A 60 21.65 33.92 -36.07
C HIS A 60 21.74 34.02 -37.58
N ARG A 61 22.26 35.15 -38.07
CA ARG A 61 22.57 35.31 -39.49
C ARG A 61 23.87 34.57 -39.84
N LYS A 62 23.73 33.61 -40.76
CA LYS A 62 24.82 32.89 -41.43
C LYS A 62 24.64 33.10 -42.94
N ASP A 63 25.65 33.72 -43.55
CA ASP A 63 25.57 34.21 -44.93
C ASP A 63 24.33 35.11 -45.17
N ALA A 64 23.41 34.70 -46.06
CA ALA A 64 22.20 35.43 -46.40
C ALA A 64 20.93 34.95 -45.68
N GLN A 65 21.01 33.96 -44.80
CA GLN A 65 19.86 33.37 -44.10
C GLN A 65 19.99 33.43 -42.57
N TYR A 66 18.85 33.40 -41.90
CA TYR A 66 18.75 33.32 -40.44
C TYR A 66 18.47 31.87 -40.05
N GLU A 67 19.35 31.29 -39.24
CA GLU A 67 19.23 29.92 -38.72
C GLU A 67 18.90 29.98 -37.22
N TYR A 68 18.04 29.06 -36.75
CA TYR A 68 17.73 28.95 -35.32
C TYR A 68 19.00 28.62 -34.53
N ALA A 69 19.22 29.34 -33.43
CA ALA A 69 20.43 29.23 -32.63
C ALA A 69 20.16 28.77 -31.19
N CYS A 70 19.18 29.39 -30.51
CA CYS A 70 18.91 29.17 -29.09
C CYS A 70 17.48 29.55 -28.71
N GLY A 71 17.08 29.13 -27.51
CA GLY A 71 15.89 29.61 -26.82
C GLY A 71 16.12 30.87 -25.98
N GLY A 72 15.03 31.41 -25.45
CA GLY A 72 15.03 32.50 -24.47
C GLY A 72 13.67 32.64 -23.77
N SER A 73 13.58 33.61 -22.85
CA SER A 73 12.36 33.94 -22.11
C SER A 73 12.07 35.44 -22.12
N ILE A 74 10.82 35.83 -22.37
CA ILE A 74 10.36 37.23 -22.28
C ILE A 74 10.27 37.64 -20.80
N LEU A 75 11.01 38.69 -20.41
CA LEU A 75 10.91 39.27 -19.06
C LEU A 75 9.96 40.47 -19.01
N ASP A 76 10.01 41.34 -20.01
CA ASP A 76 9.16 42.53 -20.12
C ASP A 76 8.90 42.90 -21.59
N GLU A 77 8.40 44.11 -21.84
CA GLU A 77 8.07 44.58 -23.20
C GLU A 77 9.26 44.63 -24.18
N ASN A 78 10.51 44.66 -23.73
CA ASN A 78 11.65 44.73 -24.64
C ASN A 78 12.89 43.97 -24.17
N THR A 79 12.76 43.10 -23.17
CA THR A 79 13.89 42.36 -22.58
C THR A 79 13.68 40.86 -22.65
N ILE A 80 14.66 40.19 -23.25
CA ILE A 80 14.74 38.73 -23.33
C ILE A 80 15.88 38.23 -22.43
N LEU A 81 15.60 37.17 -21.67
CA LEU A 81 16.58 36.38 -20.93
C LEU A 81 17.04 35.18 -21.77
N THR A 82 18.34 34.94 -21.84
CA THR A 82 18.92 33.77 -22.51
C THR A 82 20.27 33.39 -21.88
N ALA A 83 20.94 32.36 -22.40
CA ALA A 83 22.29 31.98 -21.98
C ALA A 83 23.37 32.88 -22.65
N SER A 84 24.50 33.10 -21.99
CA SER A 84 25.60 33.89 -22.55
C SER A 84 26.25 33.22 -23.75
N HIS A 85 26.40 31.89 -23.72
CA HIS A 85 27.01 31.15 -24.82
C HIS A 85 26.19 31.25 -26.13
N CYS A 86 24.91 31.59 -26.05
CA CYS A 86 24.05 31.85 -27.20
C CYS A 86 24.41 33.14 -27.94
N VAL A 87 25.04 34.13 -27.28
CA VAL A 87 25.32 35.46 -27.89
C VAL A 87 26.79 35.87 -27.82
N TYR A 88 27.66 34.96 -27.37
CA TYR A 88 29.09 35.20 -27.17
C TYR A 88 29.94 34.13 -27.86
N THR A 89 30.89 34.57 -28.68
CA THR A 89 31.78 33.70 -29.47
C THR A 89 33.23 33.85 -29.02
N GLN A 90 34.17 33.16 -29.68
CA GLN A 90 35.61 33.31 -29.37
C GLN A 90 36.09 34.75 -29.63
N SER A 91 35.40 35.47 -30.54
CA SER A 91 35.67 36.86 -30.90
C SER A 91 34.92 37.87 -30.03
N GLY A 92 34.27 37.42 -28.94
CA GLY A 92 33.43 38.26 -28.08
C GLY A 92 31.94 38.21 -28.43
N VAL A 93 31.20 39.22 -27.96
CA VAL A 93 29.75 39.38 -28.18
C VAL A 93 29.46 39.46 -29.68
N ILE A 94 28.45 38.73 -30.16
CA ILE A 94 28.03 38.74 -31.56
C ILE A 94 27.46 40.12 -31.93
N SER A 95 27.71 40.59 -33.16
CA SER A 95 27.08 41.82 -33.66
C SER A 95 25.55 41.72 -33.59
N ILE A 96 24.89 42.74 -33.04
CA ILE A 96 23.43 42.85 -32.94
C ILE A 96 22.72 42.66 -34.30
N SER A 97 23.36 43.07 -35.40
CA SER A 97 22.84 42.91 -36.77
C SER A 97 22.79 41.46 -37.27
N ARG A 98 23.37 40.53 -36.50
CA ARG A 98 23.36 39.10 -36.79
C ARG A 98 22.36 38.34 -35.94
N VAL A 99 21.64 38.99 -35.03
CA VAL A 99 20.69 38.33 -34.13
C VAL A 99 19.30 38.85 -34.43
N SER A 100 18.36 37.93 -34.63
CA SER A 100 16.92 38.22 -34.75
C SER A 100 16.17 37.45 -33.66
N VAL A 101 15.12 38.06 -33.12
CA VAL A 101 14.34 37.52 -32.00
C VAL A 101 12.90 37.33 -32.42
N ASP A 102 12.41 36.09 -32.39
CA ASP A 102 11.01 35.79 -32.64
C ASP A 102 10.29 35.40 -31.35
N VAL A 103 9.13 35.99 -31.11
CA VAL A 103 8.21 35.65 -30.01
C VAL A 103 6.87 35.15 -30.56
N GLY A 104 6.19 34.29 -29.80
CA GLY A 104 4.94 33.67 -30.26
C GLY A 104 5.15 32.70 -31.43
N ARG A 105 6.28 31.99 -31.46
CA ARG A 105 6.63 31.00 -32.48
C ARG A 105 6.32 29.59 -31.96
N ILE A 106 5.55 28.80 -32.71
CA ILE A 106 5.28 27.38 -32.40
C ILE A 106 5.95 26.45 -33.42
N HIS A 107 6.07 26.87 -34.68
CA HIS A 107 6.79 26.15 -35.72
C HIS A 107 7.96 26.98 -36.26
N LEU A 108 9.14 26.39 -36.49
CA LEU A 108 10.31 27.12 -36.99
C LEU A 108 10.20 27.46 -38.48
N ASN A 109 9.59 26.58 -39.27
CA ASN A 109 9.43 26.73 -40.72
C ASN A 109 8.23 27.61 -41.13
N GLU A 110 7.32 27.90 -40.20
CA GLU A 110 6.10 28.67 -40.46
C GLU A 110 5.96 29.86 -39.49
N SER A 111 5.51 31.01 -40.01
CA SER A 111 5.12 32.16 -39.19
C SER A 111 3.60 32.16 -39.01
N SER A 112 3.13 32.23 -37.76
CA SER A 112 1.71 32.37 -37.47
C SER A 112 1.29 33.84 -37.40
N GLU A 113 -0.02 34.13 -37.43
CA GLU A 113 -0.57 35.49 -37.34
C GLU A 113 -0.18 36.25 -36.06
N TYR A 114 0.23 35.52 -35.01
CA TYR A 114 0.62 36.05 -33.70
C TYR A 114 2.13 36.07 -33.47
N THR A 115 2.93 35.62 -34.44
CA THR A 115 4.40 35.68 -34.37
C THR A 115 4.87 37.12 -34.55
N GLN A 116 5.81 37.57 -33.71
CA GLN A 116 6.41 38.90 -33.81
C GLN A 116 7.94 38.78 -33.88
N THR A 117 8.54 39.40 -34.89
CA THR A 117 10.00 39.41 -35.11
C THR A 117 10.57 40.78 -34.74
N HIS A 118 11.61 40.78 -33.93
CA HIS A 118 12.25 41.98 -33.39
C HIS A 118 13.75 41.98 -33.66
N LEU A 119 14.28 43.15 -34.06
CA LEU A 119 15.72 43.39 -34.15
C LEU A 119 16.32 43.69 -32.78
N VAL A 120 17.57 43.32 -32.59
CA VAL A 120 18.31 43.56 -31.35
C VAL A 120 18.89 44.97 -31.30
N ARG A 121 18.67 45.68 -30.19
CA ARG A 121 19.26 46.98 -29.87
C ARG A 121 20.57 46.84 -29.11
N GLU A 122 20.61 45.93 -28.13
CA GLU A 122 21.75 45.74 -27.23
C GLU A 122 21.79 44.30 -26.72
N ILE A 123 23.00 43.76 -26.55
CA ILE A 123 23.26 42.45 -25.94
C ILE A 123 24.11 42.68 -24.69
N ILE A 124 23.62 42.22 -23.54
CA ILE A 124 24.22 42.43 -22.24
C ILE A 124 24.62 41.06 -21.68
N VAL A 125 25.90 40.72 -21.83
CA VAL A 125 26.48 39.47 -21.33
C VAL A 125 26.96 39.66 -19.90
N HIS A 126 26.78 38.67 -19.03
CA HIS A 126 27.27 38.77 -17.66
C HIS A 126 28.80 38.97 -17.66
N PRO A 127 29.36 39.96 -16.92
CA PRO A 127 30.78 40.32 -17.02
C PRO A 127 31.74 39.21 -16.57
N GLY A 128 31.25 38.27 -15.75
CA GLY A 128 32.00 37.09 -15.32
C GLY A 128 31.94 35.90 -16.29
N PHE A 129 31.25 36.01 -17.43
CA PHE A 129 31.20 34.96 -18.44
C PHE A 129 32.44 35.02 -19.35
N SER A 130 32.98 33.86 -19.72
CA SER A 130 34.01 33.75 -20.75
C SER A 130 33.81 32.46 -21.53
N LYS A 131 34.17 32.41 -22.81
CA LYS A 131 33.96 31.18 -23.61
C LYS A 131 34.77 29.96 -23.10
N ASN A 132 35.80 30.18 -22.29
CA ASN A 132 36.61 29.12 -21.68
C ASN A 132 36.04 28.64 -20.33
N SER A 133 34.96 29.25 -19.82
CA SER A 133 34.31 28.90 -18.56
C SER A 133 32.79 28.98 -18.71
N ILE A 134 32.08 27.89 -18.47
CA ILE A 134 30.61 27.84 -18.54
C ILE A 134 29.93 28.45 -17.30
N VAL A 135 30.70 29.08 -16.40
CA VAL A 135 30.19 29.82 -15.25
C VAL A 135 29.61 31.17 -15.69
N ASN A 136 28.57 31.64 -14.98
CA ASN A 136 27.84 32.87 -15.30
C ASN A 136 27.19 32.86 -16.70
N ASP A 137 26.71 31.70 -17.15
CA ASP A 137 26.10 31.52 -18.46
C ASP A 137 24.67 32.10 -18.53
N ILE A 138 24.59 33.43 -18.51
CA ILE A 138 23.34 34.21 -18.51
C ILE A 138 23.53 35.55 -19.22
N ALA A 139 22.62 35.92 -20.11
CA ALA A 139 22.65 37.18 -20.87
C ALA A 139 21.25 37.78 -21.02
N LEU A 140 21.21 39.09 -21.25
CA LEU A 140 19.98 39.83 -21.58
C LEU A 140 20.09 40.42 -22.99
N ILE A 141 18.98 40.41 -23.73
CA ILE A 141 18.87 41.04 -25.04
C ILE A 141 17.81 42.13 -24.95
N LYS A 142 18.18 43.37 -25.32
CA LYS A 142 17.26 44.48 -25.47
C LYS A 142 16.80 44.59 -26.91
N LEU A 143 15.48 44.65 -27.12
CA LEU A 143 14.86 44.75 -28.43
C LEU A 143 14.78 46.21 -28.91
N SER A 144 14.79 46.39 -30.23
CA SER A 144 14.68 47.72 -30.88
C SER A 144 13.25 48.27 -30.88
N SER A 145 12.26 47.39 -30.69
CA SER A 145 10.83 47.71 -30.60
C SER A 145 10.18 46.90 -29.47
N ASN A 146 9.12 47.46 -28.86
CA ASN A 146 8.39 46.77 -27.81
C ASN A 146 7.56 45.61 -28.38
N ILE A 147 7.49 44.53 -27.63
CA ILE A 147 6.63 43.36 -27.86
C ILE A 147 5.18 43.74 -27.59
N THR A 148 4.30 43.39 -28.51
CA THR A 148 2.85 43.55 -28.33
C THR A 148 2.31 42.35 -27.57
N MET A 149 2.06 42.50 -26.26
CA MET A 149 1.57 41.42 -25.41
C MET A 149 0.14 41.00 -25.78
N ASN A 150 -0.10 39.71 -25.96
CA ASN A 150 -1.40 39.13 -26.32
C ASN A 150 -1.58 37.76 -25.65
N LYS A 151 -2.55 36.93 -26.08
CA LYS A 151 -2.77 35.61 -25.46
C LYS A 151 -1.64 34.60 -25.74
N TYR A 152 -0.88 34.79 -26.83
CA TYR A 152 0.22 33.94 -27.28
C TYR A 152 1.61 34.49 -26.95
N VAL A 153 1.72 35.76 -26.55
CA VAL A 153 2.98 36.45 -26.24
C VAL A 153 2.85 37.20 -24.92
N GLN A 154 3.54 36.75 -23.87
CA GLN A 154 3.41 37.25 -22.50
C GLN A 154 4.74 37.10 -21.74
N PRO A 155 5.05 37.91 -20.72
CA PRO A 155 6.27 37.77 -19.93
C PRO A 155 6.16 36.66 -18.87
N VAL A 156 7.28 36.02 -18.52
CA VAL A 156 7.40 35.11 -17.38
C VAL A 156 7.82 35.87 -16.12
N CYS A 157 7.48 35.35 -14.92
CA CYS A 157 7.96 35.96 -13.68
C CYS A 157 9.40 35.56 -13.37
N LEU A 158 10.16 36.49 -12.78
CA LEU A 158 11.45 36.19 -12.17
C LEU A 158 11.25 35.61 -10.77
N TRP A 159 12.08 34.64 -10.39
CA TRP A 159 12.04 34.03 -9.06
C TRP A 159 12.53 35.02 -7.99
N THR A 160 11.66 35.88 -7.47
CA THR A 160 12.01 36.87 -6.43
C THR A 160 11.96 36.32 -4.99
N MET A 161 11.58 35.06 -4.84
CA MET A 161 11.51 34.31 -3.58
C MET A 161 12.90 33.84 -3.11
N ASP A 162 12.92 32.99 -2.07
CA ASP A 162 14.16 32.41 -1.55
C ASP A 162 14.96 31.69 -2.64
N SER A 163 16.26 32.01 -2.69
CA SER A 163 17.22 31.48 -3.64
C SER A 163 17.85 30.15 -3.19
N ASN A 164 17.52 29.62 -2.00
CA ASN A 164 18.01 28.32 -1.55
C ASN A 164 17.60 27.21 -2.53
N GLN A 165 18.59 26.45 -3.01
CA GLN A 165 18.38 25.39 -3.99
C GLN A 165 17.68 24.17 -3.37
N GLU A 166 17.81 23.93 -2.07
CA GLU A 166 17.12 22.84 -1.38
C GLU A 166 15.59 22.92 -1.53
N LEU A 167 15.05 24.12 -1.76
CA LEU A 167 13.62 24.35 -1.99
C LEU A 167 13.13 23.78 -3.33
N ILE A 168 14.03 23.53 -4.28
CA ILE A 168 13.69 23.02 -5.62
C ILE A 168 14.23 21.61 -5.86
N VAL A 169 15.18 21.10 -5.06
CA VAL A 169 15.65 19.71 -5.15
C VAL A 169 14.48 18.74 -4.97
N GLY A 170 14.39 17.73 -5.83
CA GLY A 170 13.30 16.76 -5.86
C GLY A 170 12.00 17.29 -6.46
N ARG A 171 11.91 18.59 -6.82
CA ARG A 171 10.76 19.16 -7.53
C ARG A 171 10.95 19.05 -9.04
N ASN A 172 9.81 18.96 -9.72
CA ASN A 172 9.75 18.93 -11.17
C ASN A 172 9.55 20.34 -11.74
N GLY A 173 10.37 20.72 -12.71
CA GLY A 173 10.17 21.93 -13.52
C GLY A 173 10.04 21.58 -15.00
N THR A 174 9.45 22.48 -15.78
CA THR A 174 9.21 22.24 -17.20
C THR A 174 10.20 23.00 -18.06
N ILE A 175 10.94 22.28 -18.91
CA ILE A 175 11.80 22.85 -19.94
C ILE A 175 11.04 22.96 -21.26
N VAL A 176 11.41 23.95 -22.07
CA VAL A 176 10.73 24.28 -23.33
C VAL A 176 11.75 24.71 -24.37
N GLY A 177 11.70 24.12 -25.57
CA GLY A 177 12.63 24.44 -26.65
C GLY A 177 12.37 23.67 -27.94
N PHE A 178 13.19 23.98 -28.95
CA PHE A 178 13.19 23.34 -30.28
C PHE A 178 14.41 22.42 -30.46
N GLY A 179 14.96 21.90 -29.35
CA GLY A 179 16.12 21.02 -29.36
C GLY A 179 15.99 19.84 -30.31
N VAL A 180 17.13 19.27 -30.66
CA VAL A 180 17.19 18.14 -31.58
C VAL A 180 16.48 16.92 -30.99
N ASN A 181 15.67 16.26 -31.81
CA ASN A 181 14.94 15.05 -31.45
C ASN A 181 15.82 13.78 -31.55
N GLU A 182 15.21 12.62 -31.33
CA GLU A 182 15.88 11.31 -31.34
C GLU A 182 16.42 10.92 -32.74
N GLN A 183 16.12 11.69 -33.78
CA GLN A 183 16.65 11.52 -35.15
C GLN A 183 17.71 12.57 -35.51
N ASP A 184 18.23 13.30 -34.51
CA ASP A 184 19.24 14.36 -34.68
C ASP A 184 18.78 15.57 -35.52
N ILE A 185 17.47 15.80 -35.60
CA ILE A 185 16.86 16.91 -36.34
C ILE A 185 16.31 17.93 -35.34
N VAL A 186 16.62 19.21 -35.53
CA VAL A 186 16.02 20.32 -34.76
C VAL A 186 14.51 20.21 -34.89
N SER A 187 13.79 20.16 -33.77
CA SER A 187 12.35 19.97 -33.84
C SER A 187 11.68 21.15 -34.56
N GLU A 188 10.89 20.84 -35.60
CA GLU A 188 10.17 21.88 -36.32
C GLU A 188 9.08 22.53 -35.46
N GLN A 189 8.59 21.83 -34.42
CA GLN A 189 7.57 22.29 -33.50
C GLN A 189 8.14 22.46 -32.08
N LEU A 190 7.64 23.46 -31.36
CA LEU A 190 8.07 23.71 -29.99
C LEU A 190 7.69 22.53 -29.10
N LYS A 191 8.62 22.03 -28.28
CA LYS A 191 8.38 20.92 -27.35
C LYS A 191 8.46 21.37 -25.90
N GLN A 192 7.83 20.59 -25.02
CA GLN A 192 7.93 20.74 -23.57
C GLN A 192 8.23 19.40 -22.88
N ALA A 193 9.05 19.43 -21.83
CA ALA A 193 9.37 18.25 -21.04
C ALA A 193 9.51 18.60 -19.56
N LEU A 194 9.16 17.65 -18.67
CA LEU A 194 9.28 17.82 -17.22
C LEU A 194 10.57 17.15 -16.77
N ILE A 195 11.35 17.90 -16.00
CA ILE A 195 12.68 17.52 -15.54
C ILE A 195 12.68 17.65 -14.02
N GLY A 196 13.10 16.59 -13.33
CA GLY A 196 13.26 16.59 -11.88
C GLY A 196 14.60 17.21 -11.50
N VAL A 197 14.60 18.14 -10.54
CA VAL A 197 15.84 18.73 -10.02
C VAL A 197 16.56 17.72 -9.13
N VAL A 198 17.84 17.52 -9.40
CA VAL A 198 18.72 16.57 -8.71
C VAL A 198 19.63 17.33 -7.75
N ASP A 199 19.94 16.74 -6.60
CA ASP A 199 20.88 17.35 -5.66
C ASP A 199 22.31 17.43 -6.26
N PRO A 200 23.14 18.39 -5.81
CA PRO A 200 24.45 18.61 -6.40
C PRO A 200 25.40 17.40 -6.33
N PHE A 201 25.32 16.59 -5.27
CA PHE A 201 26.23 15.45 -5.10
C PHE A 201 25.86 14.31 -6.05
N SER A 202 24.57 14.01 -6.18
CA SER A 202 24.07 13.07 -7.18
C SER A 202 24.39 13.54 -8.59
N CYS A 203 24.34 14.85 -8.86
CA CYS A 203 24.75 15.38 -10.16
C CYS A 203 26.23 15.13 -10.47
N ILE A 204 27.11 15.42 -9.52
CA ILE A 204 28.55 15.18 -9.66
C ILE A 204 28.84 13.68 -9.81
N ALA A 205 28.09 12.82 -9.11
CA ALA A 205 28.26 11.37 -9.20
C ALA A 205 27.86 10.80 -10.58
N ASP A 206 26.89 11.43 -11.27
CA ASP A 206 26.41 11.00 -12.59
C ASP A 206 27.49 11.11 -13.69
N ASP A 207 28.30 12.16 -13.63
CA ASP A 207 29.50 12.33 -14.46
C ASP A 207 30.53 13.25 -13.78
N ARG A 208 31.50 12.65 -13.08
CA ARG A 208 32.55 13.40 -12.38
C ARG A 208 33.47 14.19 -13.32
N GLY A 209 33.64 13.75 -14.57
CA GLY A 209 34.51 14.40 -15.52
C GLY A 209 33.94 15.75 -15.99
N VAL A 210 32.63 15.79 -16.20
CA VAL A 210 31.90 16.99 -16.65
C VAL A 210 31.41 17.84 -15.48
N PHE A 211 30.66 17.25 -14.54
CA PHE A 211 30.05 18.01 -13.45
C PHE A 211 31.03 18.29 -12.30
N GLY A 212 31.95 17.37 -12.02
CA GLY A 212 32.95 17.59 -10.97
C GLY A 212 33.94 18.72 -11.26
N THR A 213 34.11 19.10 -12.52
CA THR A 213 35.04 20.15 -12.97
C THR A 213 34.36 21.49 -13.22
N HIS A 214 33.06 21.50 -13.54
CA HIS A 214 32.36 22.70 -14.00
C HIS A 214 31.12 23.10 -13.20
N LEU A 215 30.53 22.22 -12.38
CA LEU A 215 29.34 22.55 -11.59
C LEU A 215 29.70 23.52 -10.45
N THR A 216 28.89 24.57 -10.27
CA THR A 216 29.08 25.60 -9.23
C THR A 216 27.79 25.82 -8.44
N SER A 217 27.85 26.55 -7.32
CA SER A 217 26.67 26.90 -6.51
C SER A 217 25.66 27.83 -7.21
N ASP A 218 26.04 28.39 -8.35
CA ASP A 218 25.18 29.22 -9.20
C ASP A 218 24.49 28.41 -10.30
N MET A 219 24.58 27.07 -10.20
CA MET A 219 23.98 26.10 -11.10
C MET A 219 23.23 25.03 -10.32
N PHE A 220 22.29 24.36 -10.97
CA PHE A 220 21.70 23.12 -10.47
C PHE A 220 21.52 22.14 -11.62
N CYS A 221 21.29 20.87 -11.31
CA CYS A 221 21.10 19.84 -12.31
C CYS A 221 19.67 19.34 -12.34
N GLY A 222 19.27 18.85 -13.50
CA GLY A 222 18.00 18.17 -13.69
C GLY A 222 18.17 16.88 -14.47
N LYS A 223 17.34 15.88 -14.15
CA LYS A 223 17.26 14.61 -14.87
C LYS A 223 15.82 14.36 -15.30
N GLY A 224 15.64 14.11 -16.60
CA GLY A 224 14.37 13.62 -17.12
C GLY A 224 14.28 12.11 -17.06
N GLN A 225 13.15 11.55 -17.52
CA GLN A 225 13.02 10.11 -17.70
C GLN A 225 13.95 9.62 -18.81
N LYS A 226 14.19 8.31 -18.91
CA LYS A 226 15.05 7.72 -19.95
C LYS A 226 14.62 8.20 -21.34
N GLY A 227 15.54 8.87 -22.06
CA GLY A 227 15.28 9.45 -23.38
C GLY A 227 14.76 10.90 -23.38
N VAL A 228 14.54 11.49 -22.21
CA VAL A 228 14.07 12.89 -22.05
C VAL A 228 15.17 13.72 -21.39
N SER A 229 15.79 14.59 -22.17
CA SER A 229 16.78 15.56 -21.69
C SER A 229 16.68 16.85 -22.50
N ALA A 230 17.29 17.93 -22.01
CA ALA A 230 17.60 19.04 -22.92
C ALA A 230 18.70 18.60 -23.88
N CYS A 231 18.65 19.07 -25.12
CA CYS A 231 19.67 18.79 -26.12
C CYS A 231 20.10 20.05 -26.87
N ASN A 232 20.98 19.87 -27.86
CA ASN A 232 21.43 20.95 -28.73
C ASN A 232 20.22 21.66 -29.37
N GLY A 233 20.13 22.98 -29.17
CA GLY A 233 18.99 23.79 -29.59
C GLY A 233 18.06 24.23 -28.44
N ASP A 234 18.06 23.55 -27.29
CA ASP A 234 17.33 24.01 -26.10
C ASP A 234 18.09 25.05 -25.27
N SER A 235 19.38 25.25 -25.58
CA SER A 235 20.28 26.23 -24.97
C SER A 235 19.66 27.60 -24.80
N GLY A 236 19.80 28.19 -23.61
CA GLY A 236 19.19 29.49 -23.28
C GLY A 236 17.67 29.47 -23.06
N GLY A 237 17.00 28.35 -23.36
CA GLY A 237 15.61 28.10 -22.99
C GLY A 237 15.44 28.02 -21.46
N GLY A 238 14.28 28.45 -20.99
CA GLY A 238 13.96 28.47 -19.56
C GLY A 238 13.47 27.12 -19.02
N MET A 239 13.82 26.82 -17.78
CA MET A 239 13.15 25.84 -16.93
C MET A 239 12.19 26.59 -15.99
N PHE A 240 10.91 26.29 -16.13
CA PHE A 240 9.84 27.02 -15.47
C PHE A 240 9.16 26.21 -14.37
N PHE A 241 8.81 26.87 -13.28
CA PHE A 241 8.09 26.29 -12.15
C PHE A 241 6.81 27.07 -11.92
N GLU A 242 5.71 26.35 -11.74
CA GLU A 242 4.44 26.94 -11.37
C GLU A 242 4.33 27.04 -9.85
N ILE A 243 4.21 28.27 -9.35
CA ILE A 243 4.02 28.57 -7.93
C ILE A 243 2.82 29.49 -7.83
N GLY A 244 1.72 29.00 -7.26
CA GLY A 244 0.52 29.81 -7.06
C GLY A 244 -0.16 30.29 -8.31
N GLY A 245 -0.21 29.45 -9.36
CA GLY A 245 -0.81 29.81 -10.65
C GLY A 245 -0.02 30.86 -11.44
N LYS A 246 1.20 31.20 -10.99
CA LYS A 246 2.17 32.00 -11.75
C LYS A 246 3.38 31.12 -12.09
N TRP A 247 3.88 31.28 -13.31
CA TRP A 247 5.06 30.60 -13.80
C TRP A 247 6.30 31.47 -13.61
N PHE A 248 7.32 30.87 -13.02
CA PHE A 248 8.61 31.50 -12.71
C PHE A 248 9.73 30.82 -13.48
N VAL A 249 10.63 31.60 -14.08
CA VAL A 249 11.88 31.05 -14.65
C VAL A 249 12.91 30.88 -13.52
N ARG A 250 13.38 29.65 -13.32
CA ARG A 250 14.39 29.32 -12.30
C ARG A 250 15.70 28.83 -12.91
N GLY A 251 15.64 28.07 -14.00
CA GLY A 251 16.81 27.56 -14.71
C GLY A 251 16.92 28.13 -16.12
N LEU A 252 18.14 28.23 -16.65
CA LEU A 252 18.41 28.36 -18.08
C LEU A 252 19.24 27.15 -18.52
N VAL A 253 18.85 26.49 -19.61
CA VAL A 253 19.60 25.36 -20.18
C VAL A 253 21.01 25.85 -20.54
N SER A 254 22.05 25.28 -19.90
CA SER A 254 23.44 25.71 -20.07
C SER A 254 24.28 24.64 -20.78
N PHE A 255 24.50 23.47 -20.16
CA PHE A 255 25.31 22.40 -20.76
C PHE A 255 24.88 21.00 -20.33
N THR A 256 25.28 19.99 -21.12
CA THR A 256 25.03 18.57 -20.88
C THR A 256 26.28 17.76 -21.29
N PRO A 257 26.57 16.60 -20.68
CA PRO A 257 27.64 15.71 -21.13
C PRO A 257 27.47 15.29 -22.59
N LEU A 258 28.59 15.18 -23.30
CA LEU A 258 28.61 14.77 -24.70
C LEU A 258 28.44 13.25 -24.81
N GLY A 259 27.47 12.82 -25.64
CA GLY A 259 27.27 11.43 -26.03
C GLY A 259 28.10 11.06 -27.28
N THR A 260 27.72 9.95 -27.94
CA THR A 260 28.43 9.46 -29.14
C THR A 260 28.37 10.43 -30.33
N GLU A 261 27.34 11.30 -30.44
CA GLU A 261 27.31 12.37 -31.44
C GLU A 261 26.75 13.74 -30.97
N ARG A 262 25.97 13.86 -29.87
CA ARG A 262 25.47 15.15 -29.33
C ARG A 262 25.30 15.17 -27.80
N CYS A 263 24.07 15.20 -27.30
CA CYS A 263 23.73 15.14 -25.88
C CYS A 263 23.49 13.68 -25.46
N ASP A 264 23.81 13.34 -24.22
CA ASP A 264 23.46 12.03 -23.64
C ASP A 264 22.16 12.14 -22.85
N SER A 265 21.07 11.56 -23.38
CA SER A 265 19.74 11.59 -22.74
C SER A 265 19.62 10.69 -21.50
N LEU A 266 20.68 9.96 -21.15
CA LEU A 266 20.80 9.20 -19.91
C LEU A 266 21.49 9.99 -18.79
N LYS A 267 22.10 11.13 -19.12
CA LYS A 267 22.86 11.99 -18.22
C LYS A 267 22.05 13.21 -17.77
N ASN A 268 22.51 13.81 -16.68
CA ASN A 268 21.91 15.05 -16.18
C ASN A 268 22.15 16.23 -17.13
N THR A 269 21.31 17.24 -17.06
CA THR A 269 21.52 18.56 -17.69
C THR A 269 21.81 19.58 -16.60
N ALA A 270 22.80 20.46 -16.81
CA ALA A 270 23.10 21.57 -15.92
C ALA A 270 22.39 22.86 -16.39
N TYR A 271 21.83 23.57 -15.41
CA TYR A 271 21.08 24.81 -15.60
C TYR A 271 21.74 25.95 -14.83
N THR A 272 21.81 27.14 -15.43
CA THR A 272 22.15 28.37 -14.70
C THR A 272 21.00 28.75 -13.77
N ASP A 273 21.27 28.92 -12.47
CA ASP A 273 20.25 29.26 -11.47
C ASP A 273 19.90 30.76 -11.50
N VAL A 274 18.85 31.12 -12.24
CA VAL A 274 18.43 32.51 -12.47
C VAL A 274 18.19 33.28 -11.17
N ALA A 275 17.75 32.62 -10.10
CA ALA A 275 17.51 33.26 -8.81
C ALA A 275 18.79 33.83 -8.18
N LYS A 276 19.96 33.26 -8.49
CA LYS A 276 21.26 33.75 -8.03
C LYS A 276 21.69 35.04 -8.74
N TYR A 277 21.15 35.31 -9.93
CA TYR A 277 21.52 36.45 -10.77
C TYR A 277 20.54 37.63 -10.71
N LEU A 278 19.50 37.58 -9.86
CA LEU A 278 18.51 38.67 -9.77
C LEU A 278 19.14 40.05 -9.55
N LYS A 279 20.19 40.13 -8.71
CA LYS A 279 20.88 41.40 -8.45
C LYS A 279 21.48 41.99 -9.73
N TRP A 280 21.97 41.15 -10.62
CA TRP A 280 22.52 41.54 -11.91
C TRP A 280 21.42 41.85 -12.94
N ILE A 281 20.29 41.13 -12.93
CA ILE A 281 19.19 41.34 -13.88
C ILE A 281 18.44 42.66 -13.61
N LYS A 282 18.19 42.99 -12.33
CA LYS A 282 17.32 44.10 -11.91
C LYS A 282 17.59 45.46 -12.58
N PRO A 283 18.84 45.94 -12.74
CA PRO A 283 19.10 47.25 -13.34
C PRO A 283 18.69 47.35 -14.82
N TYR A 284 18.50 46.20 -15.48
CA TYR A 284 18.25 46.12 -16.91
C TYR A 284 16.79 45.80 -17.26
N ILE A 285 15.89 45.62 -16.30
CA ILE A 285 14.48 45.27 -16.57
C ILE A 285 13.52 46.34 -16.08
N ASP A 286 12.29 46.30 -16.60
CA ASP A 286 11.19 47.09 -16.05
C ASP A 286 10.88 46.66 -14.60
N GLN A 287 10.98 47.61 -13.66
CA GLN A 287 10.73 47.35 -12.24
C GLN A 287 9.30 46.85 -11.97
N ARG A 288 8.34 47.15 -12.85
CA ARG A 288 6.94 46.70 -12.73
C ARG A 288 6.78 45.18 -12.83
N VAL A 289 7.81 44.46 -13.29
CA VAL A 289 7.87 42.99 -13.37
C VAL A 289 8.38 42.35 -12.07
N LEU A 290 9.06 43.12 -11.23
CA LEU A 290 9.53 42.66 -9.92
C LEU A 290 8.37 42.71 -8.92
N SER A 291 7.51 41.68 -8.91
CA SER A 291 6.54 41.54 -7.84
C SER A 291 7.28 41.13 -6.56
N TYR A 292 7.53 42.10 -5.69
CA TYR A 292 7.78 41.87 -4.28
C TYR A 292 6.43 41.76 -3.58
N ASP A 293 5.68 40.70 -3.88
CA ASP A 293 4.43 40.43 -3.15
C ASP A 293 4.83 39.95 -1.74
N SER A 294 4.87 40.88 -0.79
CA SER A 294 4.82 40.57 0.64
C SER A 294 3.45 39.98 0.94
N ASP A 295 3.38 38.67 1.21
CA ASP A 295 2.37 37.98 2.03
C ASP A 295 0.91 38.48 1.97
N VAL A 296 0.41 38.89 0.80
CA VAL A 296 -1.03 39.06 0.57
C VAL A 296 -1.39 38.26 -0.66
N LEU A 297 -1.91 37.05 -0.41
CA LEU A 297 -2.53 36.20 -1.43
C LEU A 297 -3.61 37.03 -2.13
N ASN A 298 -3.39 37.45 -3.37
CA ASN A 298 -4.41 38.13 -4.16
C ASN A 298 -5.39 37.07 -4.70
N ILE A 299 -6.33 36.67 -3.85
CA ILE A 299 -7.38 35.67 -4.13
C ILE A 299 -8.52 36.40 -4.84
N ASP A 300 -8.84 35.97 -6.07
CA ASP A 300 -10.07 36.39 -6.73
C ASP A 300 -11.27 35.67 -6.08
N TYR A 301 -11.82 36.27 -5.03
CA TYR A 301 -12.95 35.72 -4.30
C TYR A 301 -14.19 35.50 -5.19
N VAL A 302 -14.35 36.26 -6.27
CA VAL A 302 -15.51 36.15 -7.16
C VAL A 302 -15.49 34.83 -7.94
N GLU A 303 -14.31 34.40 -8.39
CA GLU A 303 -14.13 33.12 -9.07
C GLU A 303 -14.34 31.95 -8.10
N LYS A 304 -13.77 32.03 -6.89
CA LYS A 304 -13.85 30.95 -5.89
C LYS A 304 -15.25 30.75 -5.30
N LEU A 305 -16.11 31.77 -5.33
CA LEU A 305 -17.51 31.64 -4.89
C LEU A 305 -18.28 30.54 -5.62
N ARG A 306 -17.93 30.23 -6.88
CA ARG A 306 -18.59 29.20 -7.69
C ARG A 306 -18.33 27.78 -7.21
N LEU A 307 -17.29 27.58 -6.42
CA LEU A 307 -16.94 26.26 -5.85
C LEU A 307 -17.83 25.87 -4.67
N PHE A 308 -18.65 26.79 -4.16
CA PHE A 308 -19.54 26.58 -3.02
C PHE A 308 -20.99 26.73 -3.44
N ASN A 309 -21.82 25.75 -3.09
CA ASN A 309 -23.26 25.86 -3.25
C ASN A 309 -23.88 26.51 -2.00
N PHE A 310 -24.01 27.84 -1.99
CA PHE A 310 -24.62 28.58 -0.89
C PHE A 310 -26.13 28.34 -0.75
N GLU A 311 -26.79 27.68 -1.71
CA GLU A 311 -28.20 27.32 -1.56
C GLU A 311 -28.37 26.07 -0.69
N THR A 312 -27.42 25.13 -0.73
CA THR A 312 -27.57 23.82 -0.08
C THR A 312 -26.58 23.55 1.06
N CYS A 313 -25.51 24.34 1.18
CA CYS A 313 -24.53 24.13 2.25
C CYS A 313 -25.13 24.32 3.66
N GLY A 314 -24.55 23.63 4.64
CA GLY A 314 -24.82 23.84 6.07
C GLY A 314 -26.23 23.47 6.51
N MET A 315 -27.02 22.78 5.69
CA MET A 315 -28.37 22.33 6.04
C MET A 315 -28.32 20.97 6.72
N LYS A 316 -28.90 20.86 7.91
CA LYS A 316 -29.15 19.57 8.55
C LYS A 316 -30.15 18.77 7.72
N SER A 317 -29.92 17.47 7.62
CA SER A 317 -30.84 16.51 7.05
C SER A 317 -30.75 15.24 7.88
N SER A 318 -31.91 14.71 8.26
CA SER A 318 -32.00 13.44 8.99
C SER A 318 -32.23 12.33 7.98
N SER A 319 -31.22 11.50 7.78
CA SER A 319 -31.32 10.22 7.08
C SER A 319 -31.13 9.07 8.08
N TYR A 320 -31.23 7.84 7.59
CA TYR A 320 -31.00 6.65 8.40
C TYR A 320 -29.83 5.84 7.84
N ILE A 321 -29.08 5.20 8.73
CA ILE A 321 -28.01 4.26 8.38
C ILE A 321 -28.43 2.82 8.69
N LYS A 322 -27.64 1.84 8.22
CA LYS A 322 -27.91 0.40 8.29
C LYS A 322 -28.41 -0.10 9.66
N ASN A 323 -27.89 0.47 10.76
CA ASN A 323 -28.25 0.07 12.12
C ASN A 323 -29.57 0.70 12.62
N GLY A 324 -30.31 1.42 11.77
CA GLY A 324 -31.58 2.07 12.11
C GLY A 324 -31.45 3.41 12.85
N THR A 325 -30.22 3.85 13.13
CA THR A 325 -29.90 5.14 13.75
C THR A 325 -30.01 6.30 12.77
N THR A 326 -30.19 7.50 13.31
CA THR A 326 -30.28 8.73 12.53
C THR A 326 -28.88 9.26 12.20
N TRP A 327 -28.70 9.65 10.94
CA TRP A 327 -27.54 10.37 10.44
C TRP A 327 -27.96 11.83 10.22
N ALA A 328 -27.49 12.71 11.10
CA ALA A 328 -27.96 14.11 11.19
C ALA A 328 -26.94 15.15 10.71
N LEU A 329 -25.71 14.72 10.40
CA LEU A 329 -24.57 15.58 10.06
C LEU A 329 -24.01 15.18 8.69
N PRO A 330 -24.59 15.68 7.59
CA PRO A 330 -24.33 15.19 6.24
C PRO A 330 -22.96 15.62 5.65
N TRP A 331 -22.23 16.51 6.32
CA TRP A 331 -20.87 16.93 5.94
C TRP A 331 -19.75 16.10 6.57
N LEU A 332 -20.07 15.14 7.44
CA LEU A 332 -19.05 14.27 8.03
C LEU A 332 -18.54 13.27 6.98
N GLY A 333 -17.21 13.18 6.90
CA GLY A 333 -16.50 12.15 6.15
C GLY A 333 -15.50 11.44 7.05
N PHE A 334 -15.23 10.16 6.75
CA PHE A 334 -14.26 9.36 7.48
C PHE A 334 -13.19 8.82 6.55
N VAL A 335 -11.93 9.07 6.90
CA VAL A 335 -10.76 8.58 6.15
C VAL A 335 -10.30 7.26 6.74
N GLY A 336 -10.07 6.25 5.90
CA GLY A 336 -9.45 4.99 6.32
C GLY A 336 -8.99 4.16 5.11
N PRO A 337 -8.16 3.12 5.34
CA PRO A 337 -7.90 2.11 4.32
C PRO A 337 -9.19 1.36 4.00
N TRP A 338 -9.31 0.85 2.76
CA TRP A 338 -10.54 0.19 2.28
C TRP A 338 -10.91 -1.07 3.09
N TYR A 339 -9.95 -1.70 3.77
CA TYR A 339 -10.10 -2.96 4.51
C TYR A 339 -10.16 -2.80 6.04
N ASP A 340 -9.68 -1.69 6.60
CA ASP A 340 -9.70 -1.43 8.04
C ASP A 340 -10.28 -0.05 8.32
N LEU A 341 -11.57 -0.06 8.59
CA LEU A 341 -12.33 1.14 8.84
C LEU A 341 -12.29 1.57 10.31
N ASN A 342 -11.44 0.98 11.17
CA ASN A 342 -11.38 1.37 12.59
C ASN A 342 -10.40 2.52 12.88
N SER A 343 -9.54 2.92 11.94
CA SER A 343 -8.62 4.06 12.10
C SER A 343 -9.13 5.33 11.39
N ARG A 344 -10.12 6.03 11.97
CA ARG A 344 -10.81 7.12 11.26
C ARG A 344 -10.43 8.52 11.71
N CYS A 345 -9.67 9.19 10.85
CA CYS A 345 -9.67 10.65 10.85
C CYS A 345 -11.03 11.15 10.38
N THR A 346 -11.68 11.98 11.19
CA THR A 346 -12.88 12.68 10.76
C THR A 346 -12.47 13.88 9.92
N ILE A 347 -13.14 14.05 8.79
CA ILE A 347 -12.96 15.20 7.91
C ILE A 347 -14.32 15.84 7.61
N THR A 348 -14.29 17.07 7.15
CA THR A 348 -15.50 17.86 6.89
C THR A 348 -15.59 18.24 5.44
N LEU A 349 -16.67 17.82 4.77
CA LEU A 349 -16.96 18.18 3.38
C LEU A 349 -17.31 19.66 3.26
N ILE A 350 -16.58 20.41 2.43
CA ILE A 350 -16.79 21.85 2.22
C ILE A 350 -17.31 22.17 0.81
N SER A 351 -17.13 21.27 -0.15
CA SER A 351 -17.77 21.30 -1.47
C SER A 351 -17.84 19.90 -2.07
N GLU A 352 -18.47 19.73 -3.23
CA GLU A 352 -18.53 18.44 -3.94
C GLU A 352 -17.15 17.82 -4.25
N TRP A 353 -16.08 18.62 -4.30
CA TRP A 353 -14.72 18.18 -4.62
C TRP A 353 -13.73 18.28 -3.47
N TYR A 354 -14.07 18.95 -2.37
CA TYR A 354 -13.11 19.28 -1.32
C TYR A 354 -13.64 19.03 0.09
N ALA A 355 -12.74 18.56 0.94
CA ALA A 355 -12.95 18.40 2.37
C ALA A 355 -11.74 18.95 3.15
N VAL A 356 -11.92 19.24 4.44
CA VAL A 356 -10.86 19.74 5.33
C VAL A 356 -10.76 18.88 6.58
N GLY A 357 -9.55 18.72 7.10
CA GLY A 357 -9.28 17.92 8.29
C GLY A 357 -7.90 18.21 8.90
N PRO A 358 -7.56 17.55 10.00
CA PRO A 358 -6.27 17.71 10.66
C PRO A 358 -5.15 16.98 9.89
N ALA A 359 -4.04 17.67 9.60
CA ALA A 359 -2.95 17.14 8.78
C ALA A 359 -2.24 15.94 9.42
N HIS A 360 -1.97 15.96 10.72
CA HIS A 360 -1.27 14.89 11.44
C HIS A 360 -1.98 13.53 11.37
N CYS A 361 -3.30 13.55 11.14
CA CYS A 361 -4.10 12.34 11.01
C CYS A 361 -4.01 11.75 9.58
N LEU A 362 -3.59 12.56 8.60
CA LEU A 362 -3.58 12.25 7.17
C LEU A 362 -2.16 11.94 6.64
N SER A 363 -1.38 11.14 7.39
CA SER A 363 0.05 10.84 7.13
C SER A 363 0.39 10.41 5.67
N THR A 364 1.68 10.45 5.30
CA THR A 364 2.25 10.30 3.94
C THR A 364 1.83 9.07 3.12
N ASN A 365 1.16 8.07 3.71
CA ASN A 365 0.63 6.89 3.02
C ASN A 365 -0.88 7.00 2.68
N SER A 366 -1.53 8.14 2.91
CA SER A 366 -3.00 8.28 2.84
C SER A 366 -3.58 8.79 1.51
N VAL A 367 -2.75 8.99 0.47
CA VAL A 367 -3.27 9.22 -0.90
C VAL A 367 -3.96 7.97 -1.47
N ASP A 368 -3.64 6.79 -0.93
CA ASP A 368 -4.34 5.53 -1.23
C ASP A 368 -5.58 5.31 -0.34
N SER A 369 -5.91 6.26 0.54
CA SER A 369 -7.07 6.15 1.44
C SER A 369 -8.37 6.61 0.77
N ILE A 370 -9.47 6.03 1.23
CA ILE A 370 -10.83 6.36 0.80
C ILE A 370 -11.47 7.23 1.88
N VAL A 371 -12.26 8.21 1.44
CA VAL A 371 -13.19 8.95 2.29
C VAL A 371 -14.59 8.38 2.11
N ILE A 372 -15.24 7.98 3.19
CA ILE A 372 -16.65 7.58 3.18
C ILE A 372 -17.50 8.74 3.68
N PHE A 373 -18.49 9.15 2.87
CA PHE A 373 -19.50 10.14 3.23
C PHE A 373 -20.89 9.50 3.38
N GLY A 374 -21.72 10.09 4.23
CA GLY A 374 -23.14 9.75 4.37
C GLY A 374 -23.46 8.49 5.17
N SER A 375 -22.44 7.87 5.76
CA SER A 375 -22.57 6.75 6.70
C SER A 375 -21.25 6.59 7.46
N ASP A 376 -21.31 5.94 8.62
CA ASP A 376 -20.15 5.45 9.35
C ASP A 376 -19.68 4.09 8.81
N MET A 377 -20.29 3.51 7.79
CA MET A 377 -19.80 2.30 7.11
C MET A 377 -20.11 2.36 5.61
N HIS A 378 -19.31 1.66 4.79
CA HIS A 378 -19.60 1.58 3.37
C HIS A 378 -20.90 0.80 3.13
N GLN A 379 -21.86 1.45 2.48
CA GLN A 379 -23.18 0.96 2.14
C GLN A 379 -23.48 1.28 0.66
N SER A 380 -23.58 0.25 -0.19
CA SER A 380 -23.77 0.41 -1.64
C SER A 380 -25.24 0.47 -2.08
N LYS A 381 -26.18 -0.02 -1.26
CA LYS A 381 -27.61 -0.11 -1.59
C LYS A 381 -28.48 0.56 -0.52
N THR A 382 -29.65 1.04 -0.95
CA THR A 382 -30.76 1.50 -0.10
C THR A 382 -31.38 0.30 0.61
N GLU A 383 -31.50 0.36 1.94
CA GLU A 383 -32.17 -0.64 2.76
C GLU A 383 -33.37 0.00 3.46
N CYS A 384 -34.52 -0.65 3.46
CA CYS A 384 -35.73 -0.12 4.10
C CYS A 384 -36.17 -1.03 5.25
N PHE A 385 -36.55 -0.43 6.38
CA PHE A 385 -37.02 -1.13 7.57
C PHE A 385 -38.33 -0.53 8.09
N ASP A 386 -39.18 -1.36 8.70
CA ASP A 386 -40.40 -0.91 9.37
C ASP A 386 -40.06 -0.40 10.77
N ARG A 387 -40.35 0.88 11.03
CA ARG A 387 -40.25 1.49 12.36
C ARG A 387 -41.61 2.08 12.71
N ASN A 388 -42.29 1.45 13.66
CA ASN A 388 -43.61 1.86 14.15
C ASN A 388 -44.69 2.03 13.05
N ARG A 389 -44.80 1.08 12.10
CA ARG A 389 -45.74 1.11 10.95
C ARG A 389 -45.42 2.17 9.90
N THR A 390 -44.18 2.65 9.88
CA THR A 390 -43.66 3.59 8.87
C THR A 390 -42.43 2.96 8.25
N ILE A 391 -42.44 2.82 6.93
CA ILE A 391 -41.28 2.32 6.19
C ILE A 391 -40.28 3.46 6.08
N VAL A 392 -39.08 3.21 6.56
CA VAL A 392 -37.95 4.15 6.55
C VAL A 392 -36.82 3.53 5.77
N CYS A 393 -36.22 4.29 4.84
CA CYS A 393 -35.14 3.81 3.99
C CYS A 393 -33.82 4.55 4.27
N THR A 394 -32.71 3.81 4.22
CA THR A 394 -31.36 4.36 4.23
C THR A 394 -31.01 4.95 2.86
N HIS A 395 -29.96 5.75 2.82
CA HIS A 395 -29.35 6.18 1.57
C HIS A 395 -27.96 5.55 1.41
N PRO A 396 -27.52 5.22 0.19
CA PRO A 396 -26.19 4.67 -0.02
C PRO A 396 -25.12 5.66 0.45
N SER A 397 -24.04 5.13 1.03
CA SER A 397 -22.84 5.90 1.35
C SER A 397 -22.06 6.23 0.08
N GLN A 398 -21.21 7.25 0.13
CA GLN A 398 -20.37 7.63 -1.00
C GLN A 398 -18.89 7.52 -0.63
N ALA A 399 -18.22 6.51 -1.17
CA ALA A 399 -16.78 6.36 -1.09
C ALA A 399 -16.08 7.20 -2.18
N ARG A 400 -15.08 8.01 -1.81
CA ARG A 400 -14.27 8.81 -2.74
C ARG A 400 -12.78 8.70 -2.42
N ARG A 401 -11.95 8.49 -3.45
CA ARG A 401 -10.51 8.53 -3.28
C ARG A 401 -10.03 9.96 -3.05
N ILE A 402 -9.01 10.09 -2.22
CA ILE A 402 -8.27 11.33 -2.07
C ILE A 402 -7.33 11.50 -3.27
N LYS A 403 -7.55 12.53 -4.09
CA LYS A 403 -6.68 12.90 -5.21
C LYS A 403 -5.38 13.53 -4.74
N ARG A 404 -5.48 14.39 -3.73
CA ARG A 404 -4.36 15.15 -3.20
C ARG A 404 -4.67 15.60 -1.77
N ILE A 405 -3.69 15.47 -0.90
CA ILE A 405 -3.67 16.08 0.44
C ILE A 405 -2.73 17.28 0.35
N ILE A 406 -3.24 18.45 0.70
CA ILE A 406 -2.48 19.70 0.68
C ILE A 406 -2.30 20.13 2.12
N GLU A 407 -1.11 19.90 2.67
CA GLU A 407 -0.76 20.31 4.03
C GLU A 407 -0.33 21.78 4.07
N HIS A 408 -0.59 22.46 5.18
CA HIS A 408 -0.16 23.83 5.35
C HIS A 408 1.37 23.93 5.43
N GLN A 409 1.97 24.86 4.67
CA GLN A 409 3.43 24.96 4.45
C GLN A 409 4.26 25.22 5.72
N LYS A 410 3.63 25.75 6.78
CA LYS A 410 4.25 26.04 8.09
C LYS A 410 3.91 24.97 9.15
N LEU A 411 3.64 23.72 8.74
CA LEU A 411 3.39 22.62 9.66
C LEU A 411 4.63 22.37 10.53
N GLY A 412 4.49 22.54 11.85
CA GLY A 412 5.60 22.38 12.80
C GLY A 412 5.90 20.91 13.09
N SER A 413 7.17 20.51 13.06
CA SER A 413 7.61 19.10 13.18
C SER A 413 7.27 18.46 14.54
N ASN A 414 7.01 19.25 15.60
CA ASN A 414 6.75 18.78 16.97
C ASN A 414 5.75 19.66 17.77
N SER A 415 5.14 20.70 17.19
CA SER A 415 4.32 21.70 17.93
C SER A 415 2.82 21.69 17.61
N TYR A 416 2.36 20.81 16.71
CA TYR A 416 0.99 20.81 16.14
C TYR A 416 0.55 22.20 15.59
N GLU A 417 1.50 23.08 15.27
CA GLU A 417 1.26 24.40 14.67
C GLU A 417 0.87 24.23 13.20
N ASN A 418 -0.17 24.95 12.76
CA ASN A 418 -0.73 24.87 11.40
C ASN A 418 -1.13 23.45 10.94
N ASN A 419 -1.67 22.64 11.87
CA ASN A 419 -2.10 21.25 11.66
C ASN A 419 -3.44 21.15 10.91
N ILE A 420 -3.47 21.65 9.66
CA ILE A 420 -4.62 21.63 8.76
C ILE A 420 -4.21 21.08 7.39
N ALA A 421 -5.09 20.26 6.81
CA ALA A 421 -4.98 19.76 5.45
C ALA A 421 -6.26 20.01 4.66
N LEU A 422 -6.08 20.39 3.39
CA LEU A 422 -7.14 20.45 2.39
C LEU A 422 -7.07 19.16 1.55
N ILE A 423 -8.19 18.47 1.44
CA ILE A 423 -8.33 17.19 0.77
C ILE A 423 -9.09 17.44 -0.51
N GLU A 424 -8.44 17.21 -1.64
CA GLU A 424 -9.07 17.21 -2.96
C GLU A 424 -9.54 15.78 -3.29
N LEU A 425 -10.81 15.62 -3.64
CA LEU A 425 -11.40 14.33 -4.01
C LEU A 425 -11.14 14.03 -5.50
N TYR A 426 -10.98 12.75 -5.83
CA TYR A 426 -10.72 12.29 -7.20
C TYR A 426 -11.94 12.46 -8.12
N SER A 427 -13.13 12.25 -7.59
CA SER A 427 -14.42 12.43 -8.26
C SER A 427 -15.39 13.16 -7.32
N PRO A 428 -16.41 13.86 -7.86
CA PRO A 428 -17.29 14.67 -7.03
C PRO A 428 -18.19 13.77 -6.18
N VAL A 429 -18.53 14.22 -4.97
CA VAL A 429 -19.63 13.62 -4.21
C VAL A 429 -20.96 14.14 -4.74
N ASP A 430 -21.94 13.24 -4.84
CA ASP A 430 -23.31 13.56 -5.16
C ASP A 430 -23.97 14.24 -3.94
N THR A 431 -23.92 15.56 -3.92
CA THR A 431 -24.49 16.39 -2.86
C THR A 431 -26.02 16.53 -2.94
N MET A 432 -26.67 15.87 -3.90
CA MET A 432 -28.13 15.81 -3.98
C MET A 432 -28.71 14.83 -2.96
N GLN A 433 -27.92 13.86 -2.48
CA GLN A 433 -28.37 12.90 -1.48
C GLN A 433 -28.57 13.56 -0.12
N PRO A 434 -29.64 13.23 0.62
CA PRO A 434 -29.90 13.87 1.91
C PRO A 434 -28.88 13.49 2.99
N ASN A 435 -28.17 12.37 2.87
CA ASN A 435 -27.13 11.96 3.83
C ASN A 435 -25.75 12.60 3.53
N VAL A 436 -25.56 13.27 2.38
CA VAL A 436 -24.27 13.86 1.97
C VAL A 436 -24.46 15.30 1.49
N LYS A 437 -24.00 16.28 2.28
CA LYS A 437 -24.08 17.71 1.97
C LYS A 437 -22.90 18.46 2.55
N PRO A 438 -22.35 19.48 1.87
CA PRO A 438 -21.23 20.25 2.40
C PRO A 438 -21.65 21.19 3.54
N ILE A 439 -20.75 21.50 4.47
CA ILE A 439 -20.94 22.59 5.43
C ILE A 439 -20.68 23.95 4.76
N CYS A 440 -21.30 25.03 5.24
CA CYS A 440 -21.01 26.36 4.70
C CYS A 440 -19.64 26.88 5.16
N MET A 441 -18.94 27.57 4.25
CA MET A 441 -17.71 28.30 4.54
C MET A 441 -17.97 29.83 4.56
N PRO A 442 -17.42 30.59 5.52
CA PRO A 442 -17.64 32.04 5.65
C PRO A 442 -16.77 32.85 4.65
N VAL A 443 -16.95 32.62 3.35
CA VAL A 443 -16.07 33.17 2.30
C VAL A 443 -16.25 34.67 2.06
N THR A 444 -17.40 35.25 2.39
CA THR A 444 -17.68 36.70 2.21
C THR A 444 -17.54 37.47 3.52
N SER A 445 -17.27 38.77 3.43
CA SER A 445 -17.14 39.68 4.58
C SER A 445 -18.37 39.70 5.49
N GLU A 446 -19.56 39.52 4.92
CA GLU A 446 -20.83 39.54 5.65
C GLU A 446 -21.06 38.24 6.44
N LEU A 447 -20.42 37.15 6.03
CA LEU A 447 -20.53 35.84 6.67
C LEU A 447 -19.48 35.61 7.76
N ARG A 448 -18.38 36.36 7.73
CA ARG A 448 -17.31 36.33 8.75
C ARG A 448 -17.79 37.03 10.02
N THR A 449 -17.63 36.37 11.17
CA THR A 449 -18.07 36.89 12.47
C THR A 449 -17.02 36.61 13.54
N ASN A 450 -16.83 37.54 14.49
CA ASN A 450 -16.07 37.27 15.71
C ASN A 450 -16.97 36.71 16.84
N ALA A 451 -18.14 36.19 16.50
CA ALA A 451 -19.13 35.75 17.48
C ALA A 451 -18.69 34.42 18.11
N LYS A 452 -18.64 34.39 19.45
CA LYS A 452 -18.23 33.22 20.25
C LYS A 452 -19.44 32.44 20.80
N THR A 453 -20.59 32.55 20.14
CA THR A 453 -21.90 32.05 20.59
C THR A 453 -22.54 31.16 19.52
N ASN A 454 -23.54 30.35 19.89
CA ASN A 454 -24.22 29.38 19.00
C ASN A 454 -23.28 28.34 18.37
N LEU A 455 -22.19 28.01 19.06
CA LEU A 455 -21.22 27.02 18.64
C LEU A 455 -21.72 25.60 18.98
N HIS A 456 -21.54 24.69 18.05
CA HIS A 456 -21.90 23.27 18.18
C HIS A 456 -20.76 22.39 17.66
N VAL A 457 -20.57 21.22 18.28
CA VAL A 457 -19.59 20.22 17.88
C VAL A 457 -20.28 18.91 17.51
N ALA A 458 -19.73 18.23 16.51
CA ALA A 458 -20.10 16.84 16.23
C ALA A 458 -19.45 15.89 17.25
N MET A 459 -20.23 14.97 17.82
CA MET A 459 -19.72 13.89 18.69
C MET A 459 -20.64 12.68 18.68
N ASN A 460 -20.17 11.55 19.23
CA ASN A 460 -20.98 10.33 19.35
C ASN A 460 -21.66 10.27 20.72
N SER A 461 -22.96 9.98 20.76
CA SER A 461 -23.72 9.76 21.99
C SER A 461 -23.84 8.26 22.32
N SER A 462 -23.72 7.92 23.61
CA SER A 462 -23.88 6.57 24.17
C SER A 462 -25.25 6.31 24.81
N GLU A 463 -26.23 7.22 24.64
CA GLU A 463 -27.55 7.11 25.26
C GLU A 463 -28.46 6.03 24.64
N GLU A 464 -28.13 5.53 23.44
CA GLU A 464 -28.82 4.41 22.79
C GLU A 464 -27.85 3.24 22.57
N ALA A 465 -28.36 2.01 22.47
CA ALA A 465 -27.56 0.78 22.24
C ALA A 465 -26.75 0.77 20.92
N SER A 466 -26.77 1.87 20.18
CA SER A 466 -26.02 2.15 18.95
C SER A 466 -25.56 3.61 18.95
N TYR A 467 -24.27 3.85 18.66
CA TYR A 467 -23.66 5.18 18.58
C TYR A 467 -24.44 6.10 17.62
N THR A 468 -24.91 7.24 18.10
CA THR A 468 -25.58 8.26 17.27
C THR A 468 -24.72 9.52 17.16
N HIS A 469 -24.63 10.08 15.94
CA HIS A 469 -23.86 11.30 15.69
C HIS A 469 -24.71 12.52 16.08
N LYS A 470 -24.36 13.20 17.17
CA LYS A 470 -25.08 14.34 17.74
C LYS A 470 -24.36 15.66 17.44
N ASN A 471 -25.12 16.71 17.16
CA ASN A 471 -24.62 18.07 17.08
C ASN A 471 -24.92 18.78 18.41
N THR A 472 -23.90 19.02 19.24
CA THR A 472 -24.11 19.42 20.64
C THR A 472 -23.58 20.83 20.92
N PRO A 473 -24.31 21.68 21.67
CA PRO A 473 -23.85 23.03 22.01
C PRO A 473 -22.56 23.01 22.84
N VAL A 474 -21.65 23.94 22.53
CA VAL A 474 -20.40 24.16 23.27
C VAL A 474 -20.25 25.61 23.71
N ARG A 475 -19.45 25.83 24.75
CA ARG A 475 -19.07 27.14 25.26
C ARG A 475 -17.62 27.45 24.86
N PHE A 476 -17.40 28.67 24.39
CA PHE A 476 -16.06 29.16 24.12
C PHE A 476 -15.28 29.38 25.42
N ILE A 477 -14.01 28.99 25.44
CA ILE A 477 -13.09 29.19 26.57
C ILE A 477 -12.00 30.17 26.18
N GLU A 478 -11.84 31.24 26.97
CA GLU A 478 -10.81 32.25 26.74
C GLU A 478 -9.41 31.65 26.81
N SER A 479 -8.50 32.16 25.97
CA SER A 479 -7.17 31.57 25.77
C SER A 479 -6.38 31.46 27.08
N VAL A 480 -6.48 32.45 27.97
CA VAL A 480 -5.81 32.45 29.27
C VAL A 480 -6.30 31.30 30.15
N GLU A 481 -7.62 31.07 30.19
CA GLU A 481 -8.21 29.98 30.98
C GLU A 481 -7.88 28.61 30.37
N CYS A 482 -7.87 28.51 29.03
CA CYS A 482 -7.47 27.27 28.36
C CYS A 482 -6.00 26.92 28.67
N VAL A 483 -5.06 27.86 28.50
CA VAL A 483 -3.64 27.64 28.86
C VAL A 483 -3.49 27.26 30.34
N ARG A 484 -4.24 27.92 31.23
CA ARG A 484 -4.21 27.64 32.67
C ARG A 484 -4.59 26.19 32.98
N ARG A 485 -5.70 25.67 32.44
CA ARG A 485 -6.14 24.28 32.69
C ARG A 485 -5.17 23.22 32.15
N TYR A 486 -4.55 23.47 31.01
CA TYR A 486 -3.50 22.59 30.48
C TYR A 486 -2.22 22.63 31.35
N SER A 487 -1.87 23.80 31.89
CA SER A 487 -0.71 23.95 32.77
C SER A 487 -0.85 23.21 34.11
N GLU A 488 -2.08 23.09 34.64
CA GLU A 488 -2.36 22.31 35.86
C GLU A 488 -2.01 20.82 35.69
N HIS A 489 -2.04 20.32 34.46
CA HIS A 489 -1.69 18.95 34.09
C HIS A 489 -0.25 18.81 33.56
N LYS A 490 0.60 19.83 33.78
CA LYS A 490 2.00 19.90 33.30
C LYS A 490 2.15 19.84 31.77
N ILE A 491 1.12 20.24 31.02
CA ILE A 491 1.17 20.35 29.55
C ILE A 491 1.40 21.81 29.17
N ALA A 492 2.51 22.09 28.49
CA ALA A 492 2.83 23.43 28.01
C ALA A 492 2.06 23.73 26.71
N LEU A 493 0.93 24.43 26.82
CA LEU A 493 0.12 24.85 25.67
C LEU A 493 0.45 26.28 25.24
N LYS A 494 0.84 26.47 23.97
CA LYS A 494 0.97 27.78 23.33
C LYS A 494 -0.21 27.98 22.37
N LEU A 495 -1.18 28.82 22.75
CA LEU A 495 -2.28 29.23 21.88
C LEU A 495 -1.89 30.50 21.11
N GLU A 496 -1.81 30.39 19.78
CA GLU A 496 -1.67 31.53 18.87
C GLU A 496 -3.06 32.01 18.42
N ASN A 497 -3.16 33.17 17.77
CA ASN A 497 -4.45 33.78 17.37
C ASN A 497 -5.30 32.93 16.39
N ASN A 498 -4.74 31.84 15.85
CA ASN A 498 -5.39 30.92 14.90
C ASN A 498 -5.96 29.65 15.57
N ARG A 499 -6.00 29.58 16.90
CA ARG A 499 -6.52 28.45 17.68
C ARG A 499 -7.34 28.94 18.86
N PHE A 500 -8.33 28.15 19.24
CA PHE A 500 -9.15 28.44 20.41
C PHE A 500 -9.72 27.17 21.03
N CYS A 501 -10.27 27.30 22.23
CA CYS A 501 -10.75 26.17 23.02
C CYS A 501 -12.26 26.26 23.26
N THR A 502 -12.91 25.10 23.32
CA THR A 502 -14.32 25.00 23.73
C THR A 502 -14.55 23.84 24.69
N GLU A 503 -15.62 23.91 25.47
CA GLU A 503 -16.11 22.81 26.30
C GLU A 503 -17.60 22.56 26.02
N VAL A 504 -18.06 21.32 26.16
CA VAL A 504 -19.47 20.98 26.00
C VAL A 504 -20.31 21.71 27.05
N ALA A 505 -21.44 22.29 26.63
CA ALA A 505 -22.21 23.20 27.47
C ALA A 505 -22.96 22.51 28.64
N ASP A 506 -23.33 21.24 28.46
CA ASP A 506 -24.03 20.40 29.45
C ASP A 506 -23.12 19.25 29.90
N GLN A 507 -22.98 19.04 31.21
CA GLN A 507 -22.16 17.97 31.77
C GLN A 507 -22.76 16.59 31.52
N GLN A 508 -24.08 16.47 31.40
CA GLN A 508 -24.74 15.18 31.13
C GLN A 508 -24.39 14.68 29.72
N ASP A 509 -24.28 15.62 28.76
CA ASP A 509 -23.84 15.31 27.39
C ASP A 509 -22.39 14.82 27.36
N VAL A 510 -21.52 15.28 28.27
CA VAL A 510 -20.13 14.81 28.36
C VAL A 510 -20.05 13.38 28.91
N LEU A 511 -20.84 13.07 29.94
CA LEU A 511 -20.88 11.73 30.56
C LEU A 511 -21.37 10.64 29.59
N ASN A 512 -22.24 11.03 28.65
CA ASN A 512 -22.83 10.14 27.66
C ASN A 512 -22.21 10.29 26.26
N CYS A 513 -20.94 10.73 26.18
CA CYS A 513 -20.26 10.96 24.91
C CYS A 513 -19.06 10.04 24.67
N THR A 514 -18.85 9.69 23.41
CA THR A 514 -17.57 9.17 22.87
C THR A 514 -17.00 10.15 21.84
N SER A 515 -15.72 10.50 21.97
CA SER A 515 -15.05 11.43 21.04
C SER A 515 -14.60 10.72 19.77
N PHE A 516 -14.59 11.45 18.65
CA PHE A 516 -13.82 11.01 17.47
C PHE A 516 -12.33 11.05 17.77
N GLN A 517 -11.53 10.28 17.01
CA GLN A 517 -10.07 10.24 17.20
C GLN A 517 -9.41 11.61 16.97
N ALA A 518 -9.82 12.33 15.93
CA ALA A 518 -9.52 13.73 15.66
C ALA A 518 -10.44 14.24 14.53
N GLY A 519 -10.54 15.55 14.36
CA GLY A 519 -11.16 16.13 13.17
C GLY A 519 -12.66 16.43 13.27
N ALA A 520 -13.20 16.47 14.50
CA ALA A 520 -14.59 16.85 14.73
C ALA A 520 -14.86 18.30 14.27
N PRO A 521 -15.84 18.57 13.39
CA PRO A 521 -16.17 19.93 13.00
C PRO A 521 -16.83 20.70 14.14
N LEU A 522 -16.27 21.87 14.45
CA LEU A 522 -16.92 22.91 15.21
C LEU A 522 -17.65 23.87 14.26
N GLN A 523 -18.89 24.16 14.58
CA GLN A 523 -19.83 24.79 13.66
C GLN A 523 -20.58 25.92 14.37
N GLU A 524 -20.76 27.05 13.69
CA GLU A 524 -21.61 28.15 14.15
C GLU A 524 -22.99 28.04 13.48
N MET A 525 -24.05 28.05 14.29
CA MET A 525 -25.42 28.08 13.79
C MET A 525 -25.86 29.51 13.52
N LYS A 526 -26.37 29.77 12.30
CA LYS A 526 -26.94 31.05 11.87
C LYS A 526 -28.32 30.85 11.25
N MET A 527 -29.19 31.83 11.43
CA MET A 527 -30.48 31.90 10.72
C MET A 527 -30.32 32.73 9.45
N LEU A 528 -30.49 32.11 8.29
CA LEU A 528 -30.45 32.77 6.98
C LEU A 528 -31.80 32.58 6.28
N ASN A 529 -32.50 33.68 6.02
CA ASN A 529 -33.84 33.68 5.42
C ASN A 529 -34.85 32.74 6.13
N GLY A 530 -34.79 32.68 7.46
CA GLY A 530 -35.65 31.81 8.27
C GLY A 530 -35.25 30.33 8.29
N THR A 531 -34.14 29.96 7.63
CA THR A 531 -33.60 28.60 7.64
C THR A 531 -32.34 28.52 8.50
N GLU A 532 -32.23 27.47 9.31
CA GLU A 532 -31.05 27.17 10.11
C GLU A 532 -29.90 26.70 9.21
N ARG A 533 -28.72 27.32 9.34
CA ARG A 533 -27.50 26.95 8.61
C ARG A 533 -26.28 26.88 9.50
N TYR A 534 -25.42 25.92 9.20
CA TYR A 534 -24.18 25.66 9.93
C TYR A 534 -22.96 26.08 9.11
N PHE A 535 -22.11 26.88 9.73
CA PHE A 535 -20.86 27.39 9.16
C PHE A 535 -19.67 26.76 9.88
N LEU A 536 -18.66 26.31 9.14
CA LEU A 536 -17.45 25.76 9.75
C LEU A 536 -16.66 26.86 10.47
N ARG A 537 -16.45 26.68 11.78
CA ARG A 537 -15.61 27.56 12.62
C ARG A 537 -14.25 26.97 12.92
N GLY A 538 -14.16 25.65 13.00
CA GLY A 538 -12.91 24.99 13.31
C GLY A 538 -13.03 23.49 13.21
N VAL A 539 -11.89 22.83 13.34
CA VAL A 539 -11.80 21.38 13.35
C VAL A 539 -10.91 20.97 14.51
N GLU A 540 -11.35 19.95 15.24
CA GLU A 540 -10.72 19.48 16.46
C GLU A 540 -9.42 18.73 16.18
N LEU A 541 -8.44 18.85 17.08
CA LEU A 541 -7.06 18.37 16.86
C LEU A 541 -6.67 17.07 17.59
N HIS A 542 -7.28 16.68 18.72
CA HIS A 542 -6.74 15.67 19.64
C HIS A 542 -7.76 14.64 20.17
N GLY A 543 -9.00 14.66 19.68
CA GLY A 543 -10.07 13.78 20.15
C GLY A 543 -10.54 14.07 21.58
N LEU A 544 -10.41 15.32 22.06
CA LEU A 544 -10.69 15.68 23.47
C LEU A 544 -12.08 16.30 23.70
N VAL A 545 -13.01 16.17 22.74
CA VAL A 545 -14.35 16.81 22.81
C VAL A 545 -15.10 16.45 24.09
N CYS A 546 -14.94 15.21 24.56
CA CYS A 546 -15.68 14.65 25.70
C CYS A 546 -14.81 14.39 26.92
N ASP A 547 -13.65 15.06 26.98
CA ASP A 547 -12.77 15.04 28.14
C ASP A 547 -13.26 16.05 29.21
N LEU A 548 -13.32 15.60 30.47
CA LEU A 548 -13.76 16.44 31.61
C LEU A 548 -12.61 17.25 32.25
N GLN A 549 -11.36 16.89 31.96
CA GLN A 549 -10.15 17.44 32.58
C GLN A 549 -9.54 18.56 31.74
N ALA A 550 -9.65 18.48 30.41
CA ALA A 550 -9.08 19.46 29.49
C ALA A 550 -10.08 19.91 28.40
N PRO A 551 -10.17 21.22 28.10
CA PRO A 551 -11.02 21.68 27.01
C PRO A 551 -10.45 21.28 25.64
N ALA A 552 -11.34 21.01 24.68
CA ALA A 552 -10.96 20.63 23.32
C ALA A 552 -10.38 21.82 22.55
N ILE A 553 -9.36 21.56 21.73
CA ILE A 553 -8.63 22.58 20.95
C ILE A 553 -9.00 22.46 19.48
N TYR A 554 -9.35 23.60 18.89
CA TYR A 554 -9.71 23.72 17.48
C TYR A 554 -8.77 24.70 16.78
N PHE A 555 -8.44 24.43 15.53
CA PHE A 555 -7.93 25.49 14.66
C PHE A 555 -9.09 26.38 14.19
N ASP A 556 -8.82 27.66 14.00
CA ASP A 556 -9.80 28.60 13.45
C ASP A 556 -9.84 28.50 11.93
N ALA A 557 -10.95 27.97 11.39
CA ALA A 557 -11.13 27.81 9.94
C ALA A 557 -11.08 29.16 9.20
N GLU A 558 -11.46 30.27 9.85
CA GLU A 558 -11.38 31.61 9.25
C GLU A 558 -9.91 32.06 9.06
N ALA A 559 -9.02 31.70 9.98
CA ALA A 559 -7.60 32.04 9.90
C ALA A 559 -6.89 31.34 8.72
N TYR A 560 -7.44 30.23 8.22
CA TYR A 560 -6.90 29.48 7.07
C TYR A 560 -7.73 29.62 5.80
N LEU A 561 -8.80 30.42 5.82
CA LEU A 561 -9.75 30.53 4.72
C LEU A 561 -9.07 30.94 3.41
N ASP A 562 -8.16 31.90 3.47
CA ASP A 562 -7.42 32.37 2.29
C ASP A 562 -6.51 31.27 1.73
N TRP A 563 -5.86 30.50 2.62
CA TRP A 563 -5.09 29.33 2.23
C TRP A 563 -5.97 28.22 1.61
N ILE A 564 -7.15 27.96 2.17
CA ILE A 564 -8.12 26.98 1.63
C ILE A 564 -8.53 27.39 0.21
N LEU A 565 -9.02 28.62 0.04
CA LEU A 565 -9.53 29.12 -1.24
C LEU A 565 -8.46 29.19 -2.33
N TYR A 566 -7.23 29.55 -1.95
CA TYR A 566 -6.09 29.58 -2.85
C TYR A 566 -5.77 28.19 -3.44
N ASN A 567 -5.93 27.13 -2.65
CA ASN A 567 -5.58 25.76 -3.05
C ASN A 567 -6.71 25.01 -3.79
N MET A 568 -7.96 25.50 -3.78
CA MET A 568 -9.08 24.89 -4.51
C MET A 568 -9.09 25.29 -6.00
N ARG A 569 -9.52 24.40 -6.91
CA ARG A 569 -9.68 24.62 -8.37
C ARG A 569 -11.05 24.16 -8.90
N GLU A 570 -11.48 24.72 -10.04
CA GLU A 570 -12.61 24.20 -10.84
C GLU A 570 -12.19 22.89 -11.57
N ASN A 571 -13.04 21.86 -11.55
CA ASN A 571 -12.80 20.55 -12.16
C ASN A 571 -13.83 20.29 -13.29
N VAL A 572 -13.40 19.77 -14.45
CA VAL A 572 -14.26 19.39 -15.61
C VAL A 572 -14.15 17.88 -15.84
N LEU A 573 -15.27 17.20 -16.11
CA LEU A 573 -15.39 15.75 -16.32
C LEU A 573 -15.31 15.40 -17.83
N ASP A 574 -14.48 14.41 -18.20
CA ASP A 574 -14.40 13.85 -19.56
C ASP A 574 -15.15 12.49 -19.64
N THR A 575 -15.86 12.25 -20.75
CA THR A 575 -16.57 11.00 -21.08
C THR A 575 -15.88 10.24 -22.22
N MET A 576 -15.74 8.91 -22.12
CA MET A 576 -15.14 8.04 -23.15
C MET A 576 -16.14 7.03 -23.76
N ASP A 577 -16.01 6.77 -25.07
CA ASP A 577 -16.83 5.87 -25.90
C ASP A 577 -16.43 4.38 -25.82
N VAL A 578 -17.41 3.47 -26.02
CA VAL A 578 -17.28 1.99 -25.96
C VAL A 578 -17.57 1.36 -27.33
N PHE A 579 -16.79 0.34 -27.73
CA PHE A 579 -16.97 -0.43 -28.98
C PHE A 579 -17.58 -1.84 -28.77
N GLU A 580 -18.31 -2.31 -29.79
CA GLU A 580 -19.15 -3.53 -29.86
C GLU A 580 -18.41 -4.87 -30.02
N THR A 581 -19.07 -5.98 -29.61
CA THR A 581 -18.60 -7.37 -29.71
C THR A 581 -19.11 -8.11 -30.96
N VAL A 582 -18.27 -8.98 -31.54
CA VAL A 582 -18.51 -9.81 -32.73
C VAL A 582 -18.72 -11.30 -32.35
N THR A 583 -19.59 -12.01 -33.07
CA THR A 583 -19.88 -13.45 -32.93
C THR A 583 -19.36 -14.27 -34.13
N THR A 584 -18.85 -15.48 -33.85
CA THR A 584 -18.61 -16.53 -34.87
C THR A 584 -19.14 -17.88 -34.38
N ASN A 585 -19.81 -18.62 -35.28
CA ASN A 585 -20.46 -19.90 -35.00
C ASN A 585 -19.99 -20.98 -36.02
N GLN A 586 -19.96 -22.23 -35.56
CA GLN A 586 -19.96 -23.52 -36.30
C GLN A 586 -18.65 -24.16 -36.82
N THR A 587 -17.45 -23.60 -36.65
CA THR A 587 -16.18 -24.24 -37.12
C THR A 587 -15.42 -25.07 -36.07
N LEU A 588 -15.58 -24.78 -34.77
CA LEU A 588 -14.66 -25.26 -33.72
C LEU A 588 -14.81 -26.75 -33.34
N GLU A 589 -16.01 -27.33 -33.35
CA GLU A 589 -16.26 -28.75 -32.99
C GLU A 589 -15.54 -29.73 -33.94
N VAL A 590 -15.55 -29.40 -35.24
CA VAL A 590 -14.89 -30.19 -36.29
C VAL A 590 -13.37 -30.11 -36.14
N GLU A 591 -12.84 -28.97 -35.73
CA GLU A 591 -11.41 -28.77 -35.54
C GLU A 591 -10.88 -29.47 -34.29
N TRP A 592 -11.62 -29.42 -33.18
CA TRP A 592 -11.27 -30.16 -31.97
C TRP A 592 -11.18 -31.67 -32.24
N SER A 593 -12.17 -32.21 -32.96
CA SER A 593 -12.19 -33.63 -33.35
C SER A 593 -10.99 -34.02 -34.22
N LYS A 594 -10.54 -33.12 -35.12
CA LYS A 594 -9.34 -33.34 -35.95
C LYS A 594 -8.06 -33.26 -35.14
N LEU A 595 -7.97 -32.32 -34.20
CA LEU A 595 -6.78 -32.10 -33.37
C LEU A 595 -6.49 -33.31 -32.47
N GLN A 596 -7.53 -33.91 -31.88
CA GLN A 596 -7.39 -35.13 -31.05
C GLN A 596 -6.87 -36.34 -31.84
N GLN A 597 -7.02 -36.35 -33.16
CA GLN A 597 -6.57 -37.45 -34.03
C GLN A 597 -5.13 -37.27 -34.55
N GLN A 598 -4.47 -36.16 -34.21
CA GLN A 598 -3.11 -35.89 -34.67
C GLN A 598 -2.05 -36.68 -33.86
N PRO A 599 -0.97 -37.16 -34.49
CA PRO A 599 0.13 -37.83 -33.78
C PRO A 599 0.78 -36.90 -32.76
N GLY A 600 1.03 -37.39 -31.53
CA GLY A 600 1.63 -36.58 -30.45
C GLY A 600 0.64 -35.72 -29.67
N LYS A 601 -0.67 -35.82 -29.95
CA LYS A 601 -1.75 -35.12 -29.23
C LYS A 601 -2.63 -36.07 -28.42
N GLU A 602 -2.12 -37.27 -28.09
CA GLU A 602 -2.90 -38.33 -27.45
C GLU A 602 -3.49 -37.87 -26.11
N ARG A 603 -2.78 -37.04 -25.34
CA ARG A 603 -3.21 -36.55 -24.02
C ARG A 603 -4.33 -35.51 -24.05
N LEU A 604 -4.71 -35.00 -25.22
CA LEU A 604 -5.83 -34.05 -25.35
C LEU A 604 -7.17 -34.64 -24.91
N HIS A 605 -7.31 -35.98 -24.86
CA HIS A 605 -8.51 -36.65 -24.35
C HIS A 605 -8.75 -36.41 -22.85
N LEU A 606 -7.74 -35.95 -22.10
CA LEU A 606 -7.85 -35.60 -20.68
C LEU A 606 -8.60 -34.27 -20.44
N PHE A 607 -8.89 -33.53 -21.52
CA PHE A 607 -9.67 -32.29 -21.49
C PHE A 607 -11.00 -32.50 -22.22
N ASN A 608 -12.11 -32.15 -21.56
CA ASN A 608 -13.45 -32.35 -22.11
C ASN A 608 -14.08 -31.01 -22.51
N MET A 609 -14.05 -30.72 -23.83
CA MET A 609 -14.58 -29.49 -24.42
C MET A 609 -16.10 -29.32 -24.28
N ASP A 610 -16.84 -30.41 -24.13
CA ASP A 610 -18.31 -30.37 -24.00
C ASP A 610 -18.75 -29.97 -22.59
N THR A 611 -17.85 -30.04 -21.60
CA THR A 611 -18.17 -29.82 -20.17
C THR A 611 -17.36 -28.71 -19.50
N CYS A 612 -16.22 -28.33 -20.07
CA CYS A 612 -15.40 -27.24 -19.55
C CYS A 612 -16.04 -25.87 -19.80
N GLY A 613 -15.66 -24.87 -19.00
CA GLY A 613 -16.01 -23.47 -19.25
C GLY A 613 -17.50 -23.17 -19.17
N LEU A 614 -18.32 -24.04 -18.58
CA LEU A 614 -19.76 -23.84 -18.43
C LEU A 614 -20.07 -23.17 -17.10
N THR A 615 -20.87 -22.10 -17.13
CA THR A 615 -21.46 -21.49 -15.92
C THR A 615 -22.78 -22.17 -15.57
N THR A 616 -23.12 -22.22 -14.29
CA THR A 616 -24.46 -22.64 -13.84
C THR A 616 -25.38 -21.42 -13.80
N ASP A 617 -26.20 -21.25 -14.83
CA ASP A 617 -27.24 -20.21 -14.85
C ASP A 617 -28.27 -20.50 -13.74
N GLY A 618 -28.52 -19.52 -12.86
CA GLY A 618 -29.68 -19.54 -11.94
C GLY A 618 -29.42 -19.72 -10.44
N LEU A 619 -28.19 -19.58 -9.93
CA LEU A 619 -27.92 -19.60 -8.48
C LEU A 619 -27.10 -18.37 -8.06
N GLU A 620 -27.73 -17.19 -8.13
CA GLU A 620 -27.32 -16.03 -7.32
C GLU A 620 -27.63 -16.37 -5.87
N ILE A 621 -26.61 -16.73 -5.09
CA ILE A 621 -26.80 -17.03 -3.66
C ILE A 621 -26.97 -15.71 -2.87
N TYR A 622 -26.47 -14.61 -3.44
CA TYR A 622 -26.70 -13.21 -3.09
C TYR A 622 -26.72 -12.38 -4.38
N GLU A 623 -27.57 -11.35 -4.49
CA GLU A 623 -27.80 -10.49 -5.67
C GLU A 623 -26.56 -9.64 -6.13
N ALA A 624 -25.34 -10.10 -5.87
CA ALA A 624 -24.08 -9.48 -6.28
C ALA A 624 -22.90 -10.47 -6.52
N SER A 625 -23.05 -11.77 -6.24
CA SER A 625 -21.95 -12.75 -6.35
C SER A 625 -22.17 -13.69 -7.55
N THR A 626 -21.25 -13.69 -8.52
CA THR A 626 -21.23 -14.65 -9.64
C THR A 626 -20.28 -15.79 -9.29
N THR A 627 -20.79 -17.01 -9.18
CA THR A 627 -19.94 -18.17 -8.91
C THR A 627 -19.23 -18.61 -10.20
N LEU A 628 -17.89 -18.58 -10.22
CA LEU A 628 -17.08 -19.12 -11.31
C LEU A 628 -16.61 -20.53 -10.92
N PRO A 629 -17.18 -21.61 -11.51
CA PRO A 629 -16.97 -22.97 -11.00
C PRO A 629 -15.55 -23.52 -11.08
N TRP A 630 -14.68 -22.88 -11.88
CA TRP A 630 -13.27 -23.25 -12.04
C TRP A 630 -12.35 -22.55 -11.06
N ASN A 631 -12.84 -21.59 -10.29
CA ASN A 631 -12.01 -20.88 -9.33
C ASN A 631 -11.78 -21.74 -8.08
N GLY A 632 -10.52 -21.80 -7.66
CA GLY A 632 -10.11 -22.33 -6.37
C GLY A 632 -9.15 -21.39 -5.66
N ILE A 633 -8.90 -21.67 -4.38
CA ILE A 633 -7.96 -20.92 -3.56
C ILE A 633 -6.90 -21.88 -3.05
N ILE A 634 -5.61 -21.56 -3.25
CA ILE A 634 -4.50 -22.35 -2.71
C ILE A 634 -4.23 -21.95 -1.26
N MET A 635 -4.14 -22.92 -0.36
CA MET A 635 -4.12 -22.67 1.08
C MET A 635 -2.87 -23.24 1.75
N ASN A 636 -2.23 -22.42 2.60
CA ASN A 636 -1.11 -22.83 3.45
C ASN A 636 -1.57 -23.24 4.86
N ASP A 637 -0.65 -23.73 5.70
CA ASP A 637 -0.89 -23.95 7.13
C ASP A 637 -0.33 -22.73 7.89
N ALA A 638 -1.13 -22.14 8.79
CA ALA A 638 -0.98 -20.76 9.27
C ALA A 638 0.29 -20.48 10.11
N ASN A 639 1.03 -21.51 10.54
CA ASN A 639 2.17 -21.35 11.45
C ASN A 639 3.56 -21.51 10.81
N PHE A 640 3.67 -21.57 9.48
CA PHE A 640 4.97 -21.77 8.82
C PHE A 640 5.86 -20.52 8.79
N THR A 641 5.28 -19.31 8.89
CA THR A 641 6.00 -18.03 8.66
C THR A 641 5.91 -17.02 9.82
N GLY A 642 5.10 -17.28 10.86
CA GLY A 642 4.90 -16.31 11.94
C GLY A 642 4.16 -15.02 11.52
N GLU A 643 3.66 -14.95 10.29
CA GLU A 643 2.86 -13.83 9.78
C GLU A 643 1.37 -14.18 9.79
N VAL A 644 0.54 -13.19 10.12
CA VAL A 644 -0.93 -13.27 9.98
C VAL A 644 -1.26 -13.73 8.55
N PRO A 645 -2.16 -14.70 8.35
CA PRO A 645 -2.43 -15.28 7.03
C PRO A 645 -3.07 -14.24 6.11
N LEU A 646 -2.27 -13.47 5.39
CA LEU A 646 -2.74 -12.43 4.48
C LEU A 646 -2.37 -12.79 3.04
N THR A 647 -3.41 -13.17 2.31
CA THR A 647 -3.48 -13.42 0.84
C THR A 647 -2.95 -14.77 0.35
N ARG A 648 -3.86 -15.58 -0.20
CA ARG A 648 -3.66 -16.96 -0.65
C ARG A 648 -4.13 -17.02 -2.12
N SER A 649 -3.19 -17.14 -3.06
CA SER A 649 -3.42 -17.02 -4.51
C SER A 649 -4.63 -17.82 -5.01
N MET A 650 -5.32 -17.30 -6.02
CA MET A 650 -6.29 -18.07 -6.77
C MET A 650 -5.58 -19.14 -7.62
N VAL A 651 -6.31 -20.23 -7.86
CA VAL A 651 -5.96 -21.28 -8.81
C VAL A 651 -7.15 -21.53 -9.72
N VAL A 652 -6.88 -21.99 -10.93
CA VAL A 652 -7.91 -22.24 -11.95
C VAL A 652 -7.92 -23.73 -12.27
N LEU A 653 -9.03 -24.41 -11.97
CA LEU A 653 -9.23 -25.82 -12.29
C LEU A 653 -9.30 -25.98 -13.82
N ILE A 654 -8.43 -26.85 -14.38
CA ILE A 654 -8.35 -27.10 -15.83
C ILE A 654 -8.78 -28.52 -16.21
N SER A 655 -8.81 -29.44 -15.24
CA SER A 655 -9.41 -30.77 -15.36
C SER A 655 -9.78 -31.30 -13.98
N GLU A 656 -10.36 -32.51 -13.89
CA GLU A 656 -10.65 -33.12 -12.59
C GLU A 656 -9.40 -33.38 -11.71
N TRP A 657 -8.20 -33.45 -12.28
CA TRP A 657 -6.98 -33.77 -11.54
C TRP A 657 -5.95 -32.64 -11.48
N TYR A 658 -6.16 -31.56 -12.23
CA TYR A 658 -5.16 -30.52 -12.39
C TYR A 658 -5.76 -29.11 -12.30
N ALA A 659 -5.01 -28.23 -11.63
CA ALA A 659 -5.28 -26.80 -11.58
C ALA A 659 -4.02 -26.01 -11.99
N LEU A 660 -4.19 -24.80 -12.51
CA LEU A 660 -3.12 -23.86 -12.80
C LEU A 660 -3.04 -22.77 -11.75
N ALA A 661 -1.81 -22.38 -11.40
CA ALA A 661 -1.53 -21.25 -10.53
C ALA A 661 -0.45 -20.36 -11.14
N PRO A 662 -0.39 -19.06 -10.81
CA PRO A 662 0.78 -18.24 -11.13
C PRO A 662 2.03 -18.84 -10.46
N ARG A 663 3.14 -18.98 -11.18
CA ARG A 663 4.35 -19.60 -10.61
C ARG A 663 4.84 -18.88 -9.36
N ARG A 664 4.78 -17.54 -9.38
CA ARG A 664 5.21 -16.68 -8.28
C ARG A 664 4.42 -16.90 -6.99
N SER A 665 3.17 -17.37 -7.07
CA SER A 665 2.43 -17.71 -5.85
C SER A 665 3.01 -18.93 -5.13
N ILE A 666 3.87 -19.70 -5.80
CA ILE A 666 4.46 -20.94 -5.30
C ILE A 666 5.96 -20.80 -4.95
N GLU A 667 6.62 -19.69 -5.29
CA GLU A 667 8.08 -19.54 -5.17
C GLU A 667 8.60 -19.22 -3.75
N ASN A 668 7.76 -18.72 -2.84
CA ASN A 668 8.18 -18.13 -1.55
C ASN A 668 8.38 -19.13 -0.38
N ASP A 669 8.80 -20.38 -0.63
CA ASP A 669 8.99 -21.41 0.42
C ASP A 669 7.75 -21.68 1.32
N VAL A 670 6.59 -21.15 0.95
CA VAL A 670 5.32 -21.40 1.61
C VAL A 670 4.85 -22.78 1.19
N ALA A 671 4.83 -23.69 2.14
CA ALA A 671 4.49 -25.07 1.87
C ALA A 671 2.94 -25.18 1.78
N TRP A 672 2.39 -24.87 0.60
CA TRP A 672 0.97 -24.99 0.26
C TRP A 672 0.48 -26.43 0.46
N ARG A 673 -0.70 -26.62 1.06
CA ARG A 673 -1.16 -27.96 1.49
C ARG A 673 -2.39 -28.45 0.74
N TYR A 674 -3.34 -27.57 0.44
CA TYR A 674 -4.61 -27.93 -0.16
C TYR A 674 -5.16 -26.79 -1.00
N ILE A 675 -6.07 -27.14 -1.91
CA ILE A 675 -6.89 -26.21 -2.67
C ILE A 675 -8.32 -26.33 -2.17
N MET A 676 -8.98 -25.20 -1.96
CA MET A 676 -10.42 -25.14 -1.76
C MET A 676 -11.09 -24.86 -3.10
N LEU A 677 -11.98 -25.73 -3.54
CA LEU A 677 -12.78 -25.62 -4.77
C LEU A 677 -14.25 -25.39 -4.41
N GLY A 678 -14.94 -24.54 -5.16
CA GLY A 678 -16.35 -24.21 -4.93
C GLY A 678 -16.55 -23.03 -3.96
N VAL A 679 -17.77 -22.90 -3.40
CA VAL A 679 -18.21 -21.69 -2.67
C VAL A 679 -18.43 -21.97 -1.18
N GLN A 680 -17.91 -21.10 -0.32
CA GLN A 680 -18.16 -21.09 1.12
C GLN A 680 -19.37 -20.19 1.43
N LEU A 681 -20.37 -20.70 2.15
CA LEU A 681 -21.56 -19.94 2.56
C LEU A 681 -21.56 -19.79 4.09
N ASN A 682 -21.58 -18.54 4.56
CA ASN A 682 -21.49 -18.22 6.00
C ASN A 682 -22.73 -18.67 6.83
N ASP A 683 -23.88 -18.94 6.20
CA ASP A 683 -25.16 -19.27 6.88
C ASP A 683 -25.56 -20.77 6.90
N CYS A 684 -24.72 -21.71 6.45
CA CYS A 684 -25.09 -23.13 6.44
C CYS A 684 -24.89 -23.83 7.80
N ILE A 685 -25.93 -23.83 8.64
CA ILE A 685 -25.94 -24.47 9.98
C ILE A 685 -26.18 -26.00 9.91
N THR A 686 -26.46 -26.59 8.74
CA THR A 686 -26.74 -28.04 8.61
C THR A 686 -25.75 -28.78 7.70
N SER A 687 -25.47 -30.04 8.05
CA SER A 687 -24.53 -30.98 7.41
C SER A 687 -24.86 -31.38 5.96
N GLN A 688 -25.79 -30.70 5.31
CA GLN A 688 -26.27 -30.99 3.95
C GLN A 688 -25.74 -30.03 2.86
N CYS A 689 -25.07 -28.92 3.23
CA CYS A 689 -24.44 -28.04 2.26
C CYS A 689 -23.02 -28.54 1.89
N LYS A 690 -22.89 -29.39 0.86
CA LYS A 690 -21.58 -29.75 0.27
C LYS A 690 -21.25 -28.88 -0.95
N THR A 691 -21.21 -27.56 -0.77
CA THR A 691 -20.95 -26.60 -1.87
C THR A 691 -19.46 -26.42 -2.18
N GLN A 692 -18.58 -26.80 -1.25
CA GLN A 692 -17.13 -26.74 -1.39
C GLN A 692 -16.47 -28.13 -1.29
N GLN A 693 -15.31 -28.28 -1.89
CA GLN A 693 -14.42 -29.43 -1.74
C GLN A 693 -13.02 -28.95 -1.40
N VAL A 694 -12.45 -29.46 -0.30
CA VAL A 694 -11.03 -29.29 0.01
C VAL A 694 -10.27 -30.47 -0.56
N VAL A 695 -9.29 -30.20 -1.41
CA VAL A 695 -8.48 -31.18 -2.11
C VAL A 695 -7.01 -30.98 -1.76
N GLU A 696 -6.35 -32.01 -1.24
CA GLU A 696 -4.91 -31.95 -0.95
C GLU A 696 -4.09 -31.88 -2.24
N ILE A 697 -3.00 -31.11 -2.22
CA ILE A 697 -2.09 -31.02 -3.35
C ILE A 697 -1.20 -32.26 -3.32
N LYS A 698 -0.98 -32.92 -4.46
CA LYS A 698 -0.06 -34.06 -4.59
C LYS A 698 1.31 -33.63 -5.09
N ASN A 699 1.34 -32.86 -6.17
CA ASN A 699 2.58 -32.34 -6.76
C ASN A 699 2.39 -30.91 -7.27
N ILE A 700 3.44 -30.11 -7.13
CA ILE A 700 3.59 -28.81 -7.77
C ILE A 700 4.67 -28.95 -8.85
N ILE A 701 4.24 -28.88 -10.10
CA ILE A 701 5.08 -29.00 -11.27
C ILE A 701 5.32 -27.60 -11.81
N ILE A 702 6.60 -27.20 -11.92
CA ILE A 702 6.97 -25.91 -12.53
C ILE A 702 7.81 -26.16 -13.79
N PRO A 703 7.76 -25.26 -14.79
CA PRO A 703 8.60 -25.37 -15.96
C PRO A 703 10.09 -25.40 -15.59
N PRO A 704 10.92 -26.20 -16.26
CA PRO A 704 12.34 -26.25 -15.97
C PRO A 704 13.03 -24.91 -16.26
N PRO A 705 14.19 -24.60 -15.65
CA PRO A 705 14.82 -23.27 -15.77
C PRO A 705 15.16 -22.84 -17.20
N ASN A 706 15.30 -23.80 -18.12
CA ASN A 706 15.56 -23.58 -19.54
C ASN A 706 14.28 -23.46 -20.40
N HIS A 707 13.09 -23.59 -19.81
CA HIS A 707 11.82 -23.43 -20.51
C HIS A 707 11.64 -21.95 -20.92
N PRO A 708 11.15 -21.67 -22.14
CA PRO A 708 11.03 -20.29 -22.67
C PRO A 708 10.11 -19.39 -21.83
N ARG A 709 9.15 -19.99 -21.12
CA ARG A 709 8.24 -19.29 -20.20
C ARG A 709 8.24 -19.92 -18.82
N GLN A 710 8.20 -19.10 -17.78
CA GLN A 710 8.14 -19.53 -16.38
C GLN A 710 6.97 -18.84 -15.67
N THR A 711 5.84 -18.72 -16.36
CA THR A 711 4.71 -17.90 -15.90
C THR A 711 3.82 -18.63 -14.90
N PHE A 712 3.56 -19.92 -15.15
CA PHE A 712 2.56 -20.72 -14.43
C PHE A 712 3.18 -21.97 -13.78
N ALA A 713 2.51 -22.45 -12.74
CA ALA A 713 2.73 -23.73 -12.11
C ALA A 713 1.49 -24.62 -12.31
N LEU A 714 1.73 -25.92 -12.52
CA LEU A 714 0.69 -26.93 -12.65
C LEU A 714 0.58 -27.67 -11.32
N ILE A 715 -0.62 -27.67 -10.74
CA ILE A 715 -0.92 -28.32 -9.47
C ILE A 715 -1.65 -29.62 -9.78
N GLU A 716 -1.03 -30.74 -9.40
CA GLU A 716 -1.66 -32.06 -9.42
C GLU A 716 -2.41 -32.28 -8.11
N LEU A 717 -3.69 -32.61 -8.22
CA LEU A 717 -4.57 -32.91 -7.10
C LEU A 717 -4.35 -34.35 -6.60
N LEU A 718 -4.44 -34.56 -5.28
CA LEU A 718 -4.34 -35.90 -4.69
C LEU A 718 -5.55 -36.78 -4.99
N GLU A 719 -6.72 -36.15 -5.13
CA GLU A 719 -7.99 -36.78 -5.45
C GLU A 719 -8.73 -35.95 -6.49
N PRO A 720 -9.66 -36.54 -7.27
CA PRO A 720 -10.31 -35.80 -8.33
C PRO A 720 -11.28 -34.76 -7.75
N ALA A 721 -11.36 -33.61 -8.41
CA ALA A 721 -12.40 -32.62 -8.20
C ALA A 721 -13.78 -33.26 -8.44
N ASN A 722 -14.71 -33.04 -7.54
CA ASN A 722 -16.05 -33.59 -7.56
C ASN A 722 -16.91 -32.82 -8.55
N LEU A 723 -16.80 -33.15 -9.83
CA LEU A 723 -17.56 -32.51 -10.91
C LEU A 723 -19.08 -32.73 -10.84
N MET A 724 -19.55 -33.61 -9.95
CA MET A 724 -20.98 -33.73 -9.62
C MET A 724 -21.48 -32.55 -8.79
N ASN A 725 -20.58 -31.80 -8.15
CA ASN A 725 -20.91 -30.55 -7.50
C ASN A 725 -21.09 -29.45 -8.57
N PRO A 726 -22.27 -28.82 -8.68
CA PRO A 726 -22.52 -27.79 -9.70
C PRO A 726 -21.56 -26.59 -9.60
N TYR A 727 -20.97 -26.33 -8.43
CA TYR A 727 -20.03 -25.24 -8.19
C TYR A 727 -18.57 -25.58 -8.51
N ILE A 728 -18.27 -26.79 -9.02
CA ILE A 728 -16.92 -27.24 -9.32
C ILE A 728 -16.87 -27.78 -10.75
N ARG A 729 -16.30 -27.01 -11.68
CA ARG A 729 -16.09 -27.41 -13.09
C ARG A 729 -14.80 -26.81 -13.64
N PRO A 730 -14.08 -27.50 -14.52
CA PRO A 730 -12.88 -26.94 -15.12
C PRO A 730 -13.20 -25.82 -16.14
N ILE A 731 -12.28 -24.86 -16.31
CA ILE A 731 -12.31 -23.90 -17.41
C ILE A 731 -11.78 -24.56 -18.70
N CYS A 732 -12.19 -24.08 -19.87
CA CYS A 732 -11.60 -24.55 -21.12
C CYS A 732 -10.20 -23.96 -21.35
N LEU A 733 -9.29 -24.75 -21.91
CA LEU A 733 -7.97 -24.28 -22.37
C LEU A 733 -8.02 -23.95 -23.87
N PRO A 734 -7.40 -22.84 -24.33
CA PRO A 734 -7.44 -22.44 -25.74
C PRO A 734 -6.44 -23.23 -26.58
N LEU A 735 -6.67 -24.54 -26.74
CA LEU A 735 -5.76 -25.50 -27.39
C LEU A 735 -5.79 -25.47 -28.93
N MET A 736 -6.58 -24.57 -29.54
CA MET A 736 -6.77 -24.43 -30.99
C MET A 736 -6.32 -23.04 -31.44
N ASP A 737 -5.59 -22.95 -32.57
CA ASP A 737 -5.02 -21.69 -33.07
C ASP A 737 -6.05 -20.57 -33.27
N GLN A 738 -7.28 -20.91 -33.65
CA GLN A 738 -8.37 -19.95 -33.85
C GLN A 738 -8.77 -19.21 -32.57
N LEU A 739 -8.55 -19.82 -31.40
CA LEU A 739 -8.87 -19.22 -30.11
C LEU A 739 -7.84 -18.16 -29.69
N HIS A 740 -6.63 -18.14 -30.28
CA HIS A 740 -5.63 -17.12 -30.01
C HIS A 740 -5.89 -15.79 -30.76
N HIS A 741 -6.77 -15.78 -31.77
CA HIS A 741 -7.06 -14.61 -32.60
C HIS A 741 -8.19 -13.70 -32.06
N HIS A 742 -8.91 -14.16 -31.05
CA HIS A 742 -10.04 -13.45 -30.45
C HIS A 742 -9.58 -12.62 -29.23
N LYS A 743 -10.21 -11.46 -29.01
CA LYS A 743 -9.86 -10.57 -27.88
C LYS A 743 -10.70 -10.92 -26.64
N PRO A 744 -10.07 -11.03 -25.44
CA PRO A 744 -10.80 -11.29 -24.20
C PRO A 744 -11.63 -10.07 -23.78
N THR A 745 -12.75 -10.31 -23.11
CA THR A 745 -13.73 -9.26 -22.74
C THR A 745 -14.15 -9.29 -21.28
N GLU A 746 -13.79 -10.33 -20.52
CA GLU A 746 -14.29 -10.52 -19.15
C GLU A 746 -13.22 -11.09 -18.22
N VAL A 747 -13.26 -10.69 -16.95
CA VAL A 747 -12.35 -11.18 -15.90
C VAL A 747 -13.14 -11.69 -14.71
N GLY A 748 -12.67 -12.81 -14.17
CA GLY A 748 -13.14 -13.33 -12.89
C GLY A 748 -12.27 -12.77 -11.77
N ILE A 749 -12.85 -11.97 -10.89
CA ILE A 749 -12.14 -11.35 -9.77
C ILE A 749 -12.63 -11.99 -8.47
N SER A 750 -11.72 -12.35 -7.56
CA SER A 750 -12.08 -12.73 -6.19
C SER A 750 -11.82 -11.58 -5.23
N ILE A 751 -12.73 -11.35 -4.29
CA ILE A 751 -12.58 -10.32 -3.25
C ILE A 751 -12.03 -10.99 -1.98
N ASN A 752 -11.03 -10.38 -1.36
CA ASN A 752 -10.38 -10.93 -0.17
C ASN A 752 -11.35 -10.91 1.03
N LEU A 753 -11.40 -12.03 1.77
CA LEU A 753 -12.08 -12.35 3.05
C LEU A 753 -13.36 -13.22 3.06
N ASP A 754 -14.08 -13.44 1.94
CA ASP A 754 -15.36 -14.22 2.01
C ASP A 754 -15.64 -15.18 0.83
N VAL A 755 -14.64 -15.56 0.02
CA VAL A 755 -14.81 -16.50 -1.13
C VAL A 755 -15.74 -15.95 -2.23
N GLU A 756 -16.14 -14.68 -2.15
CA GLU A 756 -16.95 -14.04 -3.19
C GLU A 756 -16.12 -13.80 -4.44
N THR A 757 -16.61 -14.35 -5.56
CA THR A 757 -16.10 -14.09 -6.89
C THR A 757 -17.08 -13.18 -7.61
N VAL A 758 -16.58 -12.13 -8.24
CA VAL A 758 -17.35 -11.21 -9.06
C VAL A 758 -16.81 -11.24 -10.47
N LYS A 759 -17.72 -11.33 -11.43
CA LYS A 759 -17.40 -11.24 -12.85
C LYS A 759 -17.44 -9.77 -13.28
N LYS A 760 -16.36 -9.25 -13.86
CA LYS A 760 -16.28 -7.89 -14.39
C LYS A 760 -16.04 -7.88 -15.89
N LYS A 761 -16.72 -6.97 -16.60
CA LYS A 761 -16.48 -6.72 -18.03
C LYS A 761 -15.34 -5.73 -18.18
N LEU A 762 -14.32 -6.12 -18.93
CA LEU A 762 -13.14 -5.29 -19.13
C LEU A 762 -12.98 -4.91 -20.60
N ALA A 763 -12.48 -3.70 -20.82
CA ALA A 763 -11.93 -3.27 -22.10
C ALA A 763 -10.42 -3.45 -22.04
N VAL A 764 -9.89 -4.28 -22.94
CA VAL A 764 -8.46 -4.36 -23.19
C VAL A 764 -7.95 -3.00 -23.67
N ILE A 765 -6.87 -2.53 -23.06
CA ILE A 765 -6.19 -1.29 -23.45
C ILE A 765 -4.79 -1.59 -23.98
N ASP A 766 -4.26 -0.70 -24.81
CA ASP A 766 -2.92 -0.80 -25.35
C ASP A 766 -1.85 -0.59 -24.26
N ASN A 767 -0.64 -1.11 -24.51
CA ASN A 767 0.50 -1.03 -23.57
C ASN A 767 0.82 0.43 -23.14
N PRO A 768 0.80 1.45 -24.02
CA PRO A 768 0.94 2.85 -23.62
C PRO A 768 -0.13 3.32 -22.63
N SER A 769 -1.41 3.10 -22.93
CA SER A 769 -2.53 3.44 -22.03
C SER A 769 -2.42 2.72 -20.68
N CYS A 770 -1.95 1.47 -20.71
CA CYS A 770 -1.70 0.68 -19.51
C CYS A 770 -0.57 1.25 -18.66
N LYS A 771 0.61 1.49 -19.27
CA LYS A 771 1.76 2.13 -18.61
C LYS A 771 1.36 3.47 -18.00
N HIS A 772 0.51 4.22 -18.68
CA HIS A 772 0.00 5.47 -18.16
C HIS A 772 -0.86 5.27 -16.91
N GLY A 773 -1.87 4.38 -16.95
CA GLY A 773 -2.72 4.09 -15.79
C GLY A 773 -1.92 3.57 -14.59
N LEU A 774 -0.93 2.71 -14.82
CA LEU A 774 -0.04 2.20 -13.76
C LEU A 774 0.83 3.29 -13.13
N ARG A 775 1.33 4.23 -13.95
CA ARG A 775 2.13 5.36 -13.47
C ARG A 775 1.32 6.35 -12.64
N GLN A 776 0.03 6.53 -12.94
CA GLN A 776 -0.86 7.36 -12.11
C GLN A 776 -1.01 6.80 -10.69
N GLU A 777 -0.84 5.50 -10.55
CA GLU A 777 -0.88 4.76 -9.29
C GLU A 777 0.51 4.59 -8.66
N SER A 778 1.53 5.31 -9.16
CA SER A 778 2.92 5.25 -8.71
C SER A 778 3.62 3.90 -8.90
N TYR A 779 3.15 3.06 -9.83
CA TYR A 779 3.78 1.78 -10.16
C TYR A 779 4.69 1.88 -11.39
N PHE A 780 5.91 1.38 -11.25
CA PHE A 780 6.93 1.34 -12.30
C PHE A 780 7.22 -0.10 -12.71
N ILE A 781 6.39 -0.63 -13.61
CA ILE A 781 6.54 -1.99 -14.11
C ILE A 781 7.35 -1.98 -15.42
N ASP A 782 8.41 -2.78 -15.48
CA ASP A 782 9.16 -3.02 -16.72
C ASP A 782 8.34 -3.97 -17.61
N PHE A 783 7.83 -3.46 -18.72
CA PHE A 783 7.02 -4.24 -19.65
C PHE A 783 7.94 -4.96 -20.62
N ASN A 784 8.02 -6.29 -20.53
CA ASN A 784 8.42 -7.09 -21.67
C ASN A 784 7.24 -7.09 -22.67
N GLU A 785 7.47 -6.66 -23.90
CA GLU A 785 6.40 -6.14 -24.79
C GLU A 785 5.41 -7.21 -25.31
N ASP A 786 5.74 -8.51 -25.22
CA ASP A 786 5.04 -9.55 -25.98
C ASP A 786 4.11 -10.49 -25.17
N SER A 787 4.03 -10.38 -23.83
CA SER A 787 3.30 -11.39 -23.01
C SER A 787 2.33 -10.87 -21.97
N ARG A 788 2.20 -9.54 -21.80
CA ARG A 788 1.32 -8.93 -20.79
C ARG A 788 0.14 -8.23 -21.44
N GLN A 789 -1.05 -8.59 -20.98
CA GLN A 789 -2.30 -7.96 -21.37
C GLN A 789 -2.75 -7.00 -20.28
N CYS A 790 -3.25 -5.84 -20.71
CA CYS A 790 -3.77 -4.84 -19.79
C CYS A 790 -5.22 -4.51 -20.11
N ALA A 791 -6.02 -4.29 -19.08
CA ALA A 791 -7.44 -4.05 -19.25
C ALA A 791 -8.01 -3.12 -18.16
N ILE A 792 -9.04 -2.36 -18.49
CA ILE A 792 -9.77 -1.50 -17.55
C ILE A 792 -11.22 -1.92 -17.46
N GLU A 793 -11.87 -1.67 -16.33
CA GLU A 793 -13.30 -1.95 -16.20
C GLU A 793 -14.14 -1.03 -17.10
N ILE A 794 -15.10 -1.61 -17.83
CA ILE A 794 -16.05 -0.83 -18.64
C ILE A 794 -17.08 -0.23 -17.69
N THR A 795 -16.89 1.03 -17.27
CA THR A 795 -17.82 1.74 -16.38
C THR A 795 -19.15 2.01 -17.08
N VAL A 796 -20.19 1.25 -16.72
CA VAL A 796 -21.58 1.56 -17.13
C VAL A 796 -22.31 2.40 -16.08
N GLU A 797 -21.87 2.43 -14.82
CA GLU A 797 -22.43 3.31 -13.78
C GLU A 797 -21.35 3.77 -12.79
N TYR A 798 -21.28 5.08 -12.51
CA TYR A 798 -20.42 5.73 -11.51
C TYR A 798 -20.72 5.31 -10.04
N LYS A 799 -21.30 4.12 -9.84
CA LYS A 799 -21.83 3.62 -8.56
C LYS A 799 -21.07 2.41 -7.99
N GLN A 800 -20.17 1.78 -8.74
CA GLN A 800 -19.46 0.58 -8.27
C GLN A 800 -18.01 0.90 -7.89
N ILE A 801 -17.59 0.41 -6.72
CA ILE A 801 -16.19 0.38 -6.31
C ILE A 801 -15.46 -0.58 -7.26
N PRO A 802 -14.40 -0.17 -7.95
CA PRO A 802 -13.57 -1.10 -8.70
C PRO A 802 -12.92 -2.09 -7.74
N VAL A 803 -12.78 -3.34 -8.18
CA VAL A 803 -12.42 -4.46 -7.30
C VAL A 803 -10.97 -4.85 -7.58
N PRO A 804 -10.04 -4.80 -6.62
CA PRO A 804 -8.66 -5.20 -6.89
C PRO A 804 -8.62 -6.67 -7.33
N SER A 805 -7.86 -6.96 -8.38
CA SER A 805 -7.62 -8.35 -8.79
C SER A 805 -6.70 -9.04 -7.78
N VAL A 806 -7.00 -10.30 -7.45
CA VAL A 806 -6.15 -11.13 -6.62
C VAL A 806 -5.21 -11.94 -7.51
N LEU A 807 -3.95 -12.12 -7.08
CA LEU A 807 -2.99 -13.01 -7.74
C LEU A 807 -3.66 -14.35 -8.13
N GLY A 808 -3.61 -14.71 -9.41
CA GLY A 808 -4.25 -15.89 -9.99
C GLY A 808 -5.65 -15.69 -10.56
N SER A 809 -6.20 -14.47 -10.51
CA SER A 809 -7.51 -14.15 -11.12
C SER A 809 -7.50 -14.45 -12.63
N PRO A 810 -8.47 -15.23 -13.15
CA PRO A 810 -8.48 -15.59 -14.57
C PRO A 810 -9.00 -14.46 -15.47
N LEU A 811 -8.24 -14.14 -16.51
CA LEU A 811 -8.71 -13.43 -17.70
C LEU A 811 -9.36 -14.42 -18.66
N MET A 812 -10.65 -14.21 -18.95
CA MET A 812 -11.48 -15.20 -19.61
C MET A 812 -12.03 -14.66 -20.92
N MET A 813 -12.27 -15.59 -21.85
CA MET A 813 -12.86 -15.29 -23.14
C MET A 813 -14.10 -16.16 -23.37
N PRO A 814 -15.30 -15.56 -23.49
CA PRO A 814 -16.51 -16.31 -23.81
C PRO A 814 -16.53 -16.68 -25.30
N VAL A 815 -16.79 -17.95 -25.62
CA VAL A 815 -16.82 -18.49 -26.99
C VAL A 815 -18.05 -19.39 -27.15
N SER A 816 -18.74 -19.27 -28.28
CA SER A 816 -19.86 -20.16 -28.63
C SER A 816 -19.33 -21.52 -29.12
N TYR A 817 -19.70 -22.61 -28.44
CA TYR A 817 -19.34 -23.98 -28.78
C TYR A 817 -20.52 -24.91 -28.46
N GLY A 818 -20.92 -25.82 -29.35
CA GLY A 818 -22.03 -26.74 -29.08
C GLY A 818 -23.40 -26.06 -28.88
N GLY A 819 -23.57 -24.81 -29.31
CA GLY A 819 -24.77 -24.01 -29.04
C GLY A 819 -24.85 -23.42 -27.62
N SER A 820 -23.79 -23.55 -26.81
CA SER A 820 -23.66 -22.97 -25.47
C SER A 820 -22.47 -22.00 -25.41
N THR A 821 -22.43 -21.11 -24.42
CA THR A 821 -21.26 -20.23 -24.20
C THR A 821 -20.28 -20.91 -23.26
N HIS A 822 -19.05 -21.15 -23.74
CA HIS A 822 -17.95 -21.72 -22.99
C HIS A 822 -16.89 -20.64 -22.70
N TYR A 823 -16.37 -20.60 -21.47
CA TYR A 823 -15.30 -19.71 -21.06
C TYR A 823 -13.93 -20.38 -21.21
N PHE A 824 -13.02 -19.70 -21.91
CA PHE A 824 -11.64 -20.13 -22.10
C PHE A 824 -10.67 -19.30 -21.26
N LEU A 825 -9.65 -19.94 -20.68
CA LEU A 825 -8.58 -19.28 -19.94
C LEU A 825 -7.61 -18.59 -20.91
N TYR A 826 -7.62 -17.25 -20.94
CA TYR A 826 -6.77 -16.45 -21.82
C TYR A 826 -5.54 -15.88 -21.10
N GLY A 827 -5.63 -15.66 -19.79
CA GLY A 827 -4.53 -15.16 -18.97
C GLY A 827 -4.83 -15.31 -17.48
N MET A 828 -3.84 -15.02 -16.64
CA MET A 828 -4.01 -14.94 -15.19
C MET A 828 -3.26 -13.75 -14.62
N ASP A 829 -3.78 -13.14 -13.55
CA ASP A 829 -3.06 -12.11 -12.80
C ASP A 829 -1.83 -12.76 -12.14
N ASN A 830 -0.66 -12.18 -12.36
CA ASN A 830 0.62 -12.66 -11.83
C ASN A 830 1.38 -11.55 -11.05
N ASN A 831 0.66 -10.52 -10.60
CA ASN A 831 1.24 -9.36 -9.93
C ASN A 831 1.35 -9.57 -8.41
N VAL A 832 2.40 -9.03 -7.79
CA VAL A 832 2.75 -9.31 -6.39
C VAL A 832 1.81 -8.56 -5.42
N PRO A 833 1.27 -9.23 -4.38
CA PRO A 833 0.63 -8.56 -3.26
C PRO A 833 1.62 -7.59 -2.58
N GLY A 834 1.35 -6.28 -2.66
CA GLY A 834 2.23 -5.22 -2.13
C GLY A 834 2.81 -4.28 -3.19
N GLU A 835 3.01 -4.76 -4.43
CA GLU A 835 3.43 -3.93 -5.58
C GLU A 835 2.28 -3.60 -6.54
N TYR A 836 1.09 -4.17 -6.35
CA TYR A 836 -0.06 -3.86 -7.22
C TYR A 836 -1.44 -3.99 -6.55
N ASN A 837 -1.56 -4.82 -5.50
CA ASN A 837 -2.81 -5.09 -4.77
C ASN A 837 -3.47 -3.87 -4.06
N ARG A 838 -2.84 -2.70 -4.06
CA ARG A 838 -3.42 -1.47 -3.52
C ARG A 838 -4.03 -0.56 -4.60
N SER A 839 -3.81 -0.89 -5.87
CA SER A 839 -4.37 -0.19 -7.03
C SER A 839 -5.82 -0.58 -7.25
N ILE A 840 -6.73 0.03 -6.49
CA ILE A 840 -8.17 -0.14 -6.72
C ILE A 840 -8.60 0.49 -8.07
N PHE A 841 -7.82 1.44 -8.61
CA PHE A 841 -8.22 2.27 -9.76
C PHE A 841 -7.28 2.20 -10.97
N GLY A 842 -6.20 1.42 -10.91
CA GLY A 842 -5.31 1.18 -12.04
C GLY A 842 -5.79 0.05 -12.97
N PRO A 843 -5.17 -0.08 -14.16
CA PRO A 843 -5.61 -1.07 -15.13
C PRO A 843 -5.16 -2.49 -14.74
N TYR A 844 -6.06 -3.47 -14.80
CA TYR A 844 -5.75 -4.87 -14.52
C TYR A 844 -4.64 -5.40 -15.43
N LEU A 845 -3.73 -6.18 -14.86
CA LEU A 845 -2.55 -6.73 -15.55
C LEU A 845 -2.58 -8.25 -15.52
N PHE A 846 -2.50 -8.87 -16.69
CA PHE A 846 -2.52 -10.32 -16.84
C PHE A 846 -1.32 -10.79 -17.65
N ASP A 847 -0.70 -11.89 -17.24
CA ASP A 847 0.18 -12.63 -18.14
C ASP A 847 -0.70 -13.55 -19.00
N THR A 848 -0.54 -13.48 -20.33
CA THR A 848 -1.35 -14.27 -21.26
C THR A 848 -0.91 -15.73 -21.29
N VAL A 849 -1.87 -16.65 -21.46
CA VAL A 849 -1.62 -18.07 -21.73
C VAL A 849 -1.25 -18.22 -23.20
N GLN A 850 -0.01 -18.65 -23.48
CA GLN A 850 0.48 -18.85 -24.85
C GLN A 850 0.64 -20.33 -25.17
N SER A 851 0.86 -20.65 -26.45
CA SER A 851 0.98 -22.02 -26.95
C SER A 851 2.09 -22.81 -26.23
N ALA A 852 3.23 -22.19 -25.91
CA ALA A 852 4.31 -22.84 -25.16
C ALA A 852 3.89 -23.25 -23.74
N ASP A 853 3.02 -22.48 -23.08
CA ASP A 853 2.49 -22.85 -21.76
C ASP A 853 1.54 -24.05 -21.87
N LEU A 854 0.70 -24.06 -22.91
CA LEU A 854 -0.26 -25.14 -23.16
C LEU A 854 0.41 -26.46 -23.54
N GLU A 855 1.44 -26.41 -24.39
CA GLU A 855 2.25 -27.58 -24.74
C GLU A 855 2.89 -28.18 -23.49
N TRP A 856 3.48 -27.34 -22.64
CA TRP A 856 4.05 -27.76 -21.37
C TRP A 856 3.00 -28.39 -20.44
N VAL A 857 1.79 -27.83 -20.35
CA VAL A 857 0.70 -28.44 -19.56
C VAL A 857 0.35 -29.84 -20.10
N VAL A 858 0.15 -29.98 -21.40
CA VAL A 858 -0.19 -31.27 -22.05
C VAL A 858 0.94 -32.30 -21.86
N GLU A 859 2.19 -31.87 -21.84
CA GLU A 859 3.36 -32.72 -21.57
C GLU A 859 3.49 -33.19 -20.11
N ASN A 860 2.83 -32.51 -19.16
CA ASN A 860 2.96 -32.83 -17.73
C ASN A 860 1.70 -33.47 -17.12
N VAL A 861 0.54 -33.40 -17.80
CA VAL A 861 -0.64 -34.18 -17.41
C VAL A 861 -0.47 -35.66 -17.72
N ARG A 862 -1.09 -36.51 -16.90
CA ARG A 862 -1.03 -37.97 -16.95
C ARG A 862 -2.43 -38.57 -16.77
N GLU A 863 -2.61 -39.77 -17.28
CA GLU A 863 -3.78 -40.59 -16.93
C GLU A 863 -3.67 -41.04 -15.47
N HIS A 864 -4.76 -40.92 -14.71
CA HIS A 864 -4.84 -41.33 -13.32
C HIS A 864 -5.68 -42.60 -13.18
N GLU A 865 -5.09 -43.64 -12.57
CA GLU A 865 -5.86 -44.73 -12.01
C GLU A 865 -6.39 -44.31 -10.63
N ARG A 866 -7.67 -44.58 -10.34
CA ARG A 866 -8.24 -44.34 -9.00
C ARG A 866 -7.50 -45.18 -7.96
N GLN A 867 -6.47 -44.62 -7.33
CA GLN A 867 -5.83 -45.21 -6.16
C GLN A 867 -6.76 -45.04 -4.96
N THR A 868 -7.38 -46.14 -4.52
CA THR A 868 -8.32 -46.17 -3.39
C THR A 868 -7.64 -46.19 -2.02
N SER A 869 -6.30 -46.27 -1.97
CA SER A 869 -5.53 -46.17 -0.73
C SER A 869 -4.09 -45.73 -1.00
N LEU A 870 -3.59 -44.82 -0.15
CA LEU A 870 -2.18 -44.46 -0.10
C LEU A 870 -1.39 -45.63 0.50
N PRO A 871 -0.36 -46.17 -0.19
CA PRO A 871 0.47 -47.21 0.39
C PRO A 871 1.27 -46.62 1.56
N SER A 872 0.86 -46.91 2.78
CA SER A 872 1.77 -46.83 3.92
C SER A 872 2.70 -48.03 3.81
N THR A 873 3.95 -47.80 3.45
CA THR A 873 5.00 -48.77 3.75
C THR A 873 5.15 -48.80 5.27
N LEU A 874 4.30 -49.60 5.93
CA LEU A 874 4.31 -49.80 7.38
C LEU A 874 5.70 -50.24 7.82
N THR A 875 6.46 -49.34 8.42
CA THR A 875 7.68 -49.68 9.14
C THR A 875 7.31 -50.08 10.57
N ASN A 876 6.81 -51.29 10.74
CA ASN A 876 6.81 -51.93 12.06
C ASN A 876 8.21 -52.53 12.29
N GLY A 877 9.09 -51.75 12.93
CA GLY A 877 10.47 -52.15 13.17
C GLY A 877 11.00 -51.64 14.51
N ARG A 878 11.94 -52.40 15.08
CA ARG A 878 12.73 -51.98 16.24
C ARG A 878 13.86 -51.06 15.79
N VAL A 879 13.93 -49.86 16.36
CA VAL A 879 15.01 -48.92 16.13
C VAL A 879 16.17 -49.26 17.08
N ASN A 880 17.30 -49.66 16.51
CA ASN A 880 18.51 -50.00 17.27
C ASN A 880 19.52 -48.85 17.20
N LEU A 881 19.75 -48.18 18.32
CA LEU A 881 20.62 -47.02 18.41
C LEU A 881 21.92 -47.36 19.16
N LYS A 882 23.02 -46.73 18.75
CA LYS A 882 24.32 -46.89 19.43
C LYS A 882 24.28 -46.26 20.83
N PRO A 883 25.10 -46.76 21.78
CA PRO A 883 25.32 -46.11 23.06
C PRO A 883 25.79 -44.66 22.88
N VAL A 884 25.39 -43.80 23.81
CA VAL A 884 25.78 -42.38 23.85
C VAL A 884 27.23 -42.26 24.31
N GLN A 885 28.02 -41.39 23.66
CA GLN A 885 29.46 -41.29 23.93
C GLN A 885 29.74 -40.62 25.28
N GLN A 886 28.86 -39.71 25.73
CA GLN A 886 28.98 -38.98 27.00
C GLN A 886 28.09 -39.50 28.14
N ALA A 887 28.15 -40.79 28.44
CA ALA A 887 27.40 -41.38 29.56
C ALA A 887 27.78 -40.81 30.96
N SER A 888 28.90 -40.09 31.08
CA SER A 888 29.39 -39.49 32.34
C SER A 888 28.47 -38.40 32.90
N LYS A 889 27.64 -37.75 32.08
CA LYS A 889 26.65 -36.74 32.51
C LYS A 889 25.29 -37.33 32.89
N SER A 890 25.16 -38.65 32.93
CA SER A 890 23.91 -39.33 33.34
C SER A 890 23.45 -38.98 34.75
N SER A 891 24.35 -38.53 35.63
CA SER A 891 24.02 -38.05 36.98
C SER A 891 23.17 -36.78 37.01
N LEU A 892 23.09 -36.02 35.90
CA LEU A 892 22.24 -34.83 35.79
C LEU A 892 20.74 -35.19 35.65
N PHE A 893 20.42 -36.46 35.42
CA PHE A 893 19.05 -36.92 35.18
C PHE A 893 18.57 -37.84 36.29
N ASN A 894 17.44 -37.51 36.89
CA ASN A 894 16.80 -38.37 37.88
C ASN A 894 15.89 -39.40 37.20
N PHE A 895 16.45 -40.57 36.88
CA PHE A 895 15.71 -41.70 36.27
C PHE A 895 14.61 -42.29 37.16
N ASN A 896 14.57 -41.95 38.45
CA ASN A 896 13.49 -42.41 39.31
C ASN A 896 12.21 -41.60 39.08
N THR A 897 12.31 -40.33 38.68
CA THR A 897 11.16 -39.40 38.62
C THR A 897 10.87 -38.82 37.23
N CYS A 898 11.79 -38.94 36.26
CA CYS A 898 11.54 -38.48 34.89
C CYS A 898 10.45 -39.29 34.19
N GLY A 899 9.82 -38.72 33.17
CA GLY A 899 8.92 -39.44 32.25
C GLY A 899 7.67 -40.03 32.91
N GLU A 900 7.30 -39.58 34.11
CA GLU A 900 6.08 -40.00 34.81
C GLU A 900 4.88 -39.15 34.36
N SER A 901 3.86 -39.80 33.80
CA SER A 901 2.57 -39.18 33.44
C SER A 901 1.45 -39.68 34.36
N SER A 902 0.46 -38.83 34.64
CA SER A 902 -0.76 -39.21 35.38
C SER A 902 -2.02 -38.82 34.60
N SER A 903 -3.20 -39.31 35.02
CA SER A 903 -4.46 -38.90 34.41
C SER A 903 -4.76 -37.40 34.56
N ASN A 904 -4.30 -36.80 35.67
CA ASN A 904 -4.51 -35.38 35.97
C ASN A 904 -3.48 -34.49 35.28
N PHE A 905 -2.27 -35.01 35.06
CA PHE A 905 -1.18 -34.33 34.38
C PHE A 905 -0.56 -35.30 33.37
N PRO A 906 -1.15 -35.41 32.16
CA PRO A 906 -0.66 -36.35 31.16
C PRO A 906 0.73 -35.97 30.65
N MET A 907 1.06 -34.68 30.62
CA MET A 907 2.30 -34.15 30.04
C MET A 907 2.95 -33.04 30.90
N PRO A 908 3.45 -33.39 32.10
CA PRO A 908 4.02 -32.42 33.04
C PRO A 908 5.37 -31.83 32.58
N TRP A 909 5.95 -32.28 31.47
CA TRP A 909 7.20 -31.77 30.90
C TRP A 909 7.00 -30.63 29.88
N VAL A 910 5.76 -30.36 29.45
CA VAL A 910 5.48 -29.36 28.42
C VAL A 910 5.50 -27.96 29.01
N GLY A 911 6.23 -27.05 28.35
CA GLY A 911 6.28 -25.63 28.66
C GLY A 911 5.86 -24.76 27.47
N LYS A 912 5.41 -23.54 27.74
CA LYS A 912 5.03 -22.53 26.73
C LYS A 912 6.01 -21.36 26.74
N ARG A 913 6.42 -20.88 25.56
CA ARG A 913 7.20 -19.64 25.40
C ARG A 913 6.28 -18.42 25.38
N LEU A 914 6.43 -17.49 26.31
CA LEU A 914 5.63 -16.26 26.39
C LEU A 914 6.50 -15.03 26.16
N SER A 915 5.92 -13.97 25.57
CA SER A 915 6.53 -12.64 25.53
C SER A 915 6.60 -12.04 26.94
N ASN A 916 7.65 -11.26 27.21
CA ASN A 916 7.87 -10.54 28.45
C ASN A 916 7.17 -9.15 28.46
N ALA A 917 6.40 -8.81 27.41
CA ALA A 917 5.66 -7.55 27.30
C ALA A 917 4.26 -7.62 27.96
N PRO A 918 3.81 -6.59 28.71
CA PRO A 918 2.61 -6.64 29.54
C PRO A 918 1.26 -6.72 28.80
N PHE A 919 1.23 -6.71 27.46
CA PHE A 919 -0.02 -6.63 26.69
C PHE A 919 -0.12 -7.63 25.51
N PHE A 920 0.86 -8.51 25.29
CA PHE A 920 0.83 -9.48 24.20
C PHE A 920 0.99 -10.90 24.76
N ASN A 921 -0.11 -11.65 24.75
CA ASN A 921 -0.17 -13.02 25.30
C ASN A 921 -0.32 -14.08 24.18
N GLU A 922 0.39 -13.90 23.06
CA GLU A 922 0.42 -14.90 22.00
C GLU A 922 1.71 -15.74 22.09
N SER A 923 1.56 -17.03 22.37
CA SER A 923 2.64 -18.02 22.26
C SER A 923 2.40 -18.95 21.08
N SER A 924 3.32 -19.01 20.13
CA SER A 924 3.31 -19.98 19.01
C SER A 924 4.14 -21.24 19.27
N CYS A 925 4.92 -21.32 20.35
CA CYS A 925 5.93 -22.36 20.57
C CYS A 925 5.83 -23.10 21.91
N LEU A 926 5.87 -24.44 21.85
CA LEU A 926 6.07 -25.32 22.99
C LEU A 926 7.55 -25.72 23.16
N VAL A 927 7.93 -26.02 24.40
CA VAL A 927 9.24 -26.58 24.77
C VAL A 927 9.07 -27.78 25.68
N THR A 928 10.09 -28.64 25.74
CA THR A 928 10.09 -29.85 26.57
C THR A 928 11.15 -29.77 27.67
N LEU A 929 10.71 -29.89 28.93
CA LEU A 929 11.56 -29.95 30.12
C LEU A 929 12.30 -31.29 30.20
N ILE A 930 13.64 -31.26 30.21
CA ILE A 930 14.49 -32.47 30.28
C ILE A 930 15.23 -32.61 31.61
N SER A 931 15.36 -31.53 32.37
CA SER A 931 15.84 -31.49 33.77
C SER A 931 15.23 -30.29 34.50
N ASP A 932 15.53 -30.10 35.77
CA ASP A 932 15.16 -28.90 36.52
C ASP A 932 15.82 -27.61 35.99
N TRP A 933 16.93 -27.71 35.24
CA TRP A 933 17.67 -26.55 34.71
C TRP A 933 17.61 -26.37 33.19
N TYR A 934 17.19 -27.39 32.45
CA TYR A 934 17.30 -27.41 30.98
C TYR A 934 16.01 -27.84 30.31
N VAL A 935 15.71 -27.16 29.21
CA VAL A 935 14.63 -27.49 28.29
C VAL A 935 15.17 -27.57 26.87
N VAL A 936 14.48 -28.33 26.01
CA VAL A 936 14.78 -28.42 24.58
C VAL A 936 13.56 -28.04 23.76
N GLY A 937 13.78 -27.48 22.58
CA GLY A 937 12.70 -27.15 21.66
C GLY A 937 13.22 -26.68 20.30
N PRO A 938 12.31 -26.27 19.41
CA PRO A 938 12.66 -25.73 18.09
C PRO A 938 13.57 -24.50 18.20
N ALA A 939 14.58 -24.40 17.34
CA ALA A 939 15.54 -23.28 17.34
C ALA A 939 14.92 -21.99 16.82
N ASP A 940 14.05 -22.09 15.81
CA ASP A 940 13.31 -20.95 15.22
C ASP A 940 12.52 -20.14 16.27
N CYS A 941 12.07 -20.81 17.34
CA CYS A 941 11.37 -20.20 18.46
C CYS A 941 12.26 -19.30 19.35
N PHE A 942 13.59 -19.27 19.15
CA PHE A 942 14.54 -18.58 20.03
C PHE A 942 15.60 -17.75 19.29
N GLU A 943 15.36 -17.37 18.04
CA GLU A 943 16.28 -16.49 17.27
C GLU A 943 16.32 -15.04 17.78
N GLU A 944 15.23 -14.56 18.38
CA GLU A 944 15.12 -13.21 18.94
C GLU A 944 15.80 -13.07 20.31
N ASP A 945 16.06 -11.83 20.74
CA ASP A 945 16.71 -11.51 22.02
C ASP A 945 16.05 -12.25 23.20
N SER A 946 16.82 -13.15 23.83
CA SER A 946 16.41 -14.00 24.95
C SER A 946 15.81 -13.24 26.14
N GLN A 947 16.11 -11.94 26.30
CA GLN A 947 15.53 -11.09 27.35
C GLN A 947 14.03 -10.78 27.13
N LYS A 948 13.52 -11.03 25.92
CA LYS A 948 12.12 -10.79 25.55
C LYS A 948 11.17 -11.92 25.89
N PHE A 949 11.65 -13.08 26.37
CA PHE A 949 10.81 -14.26 26.58
C PHE A 949 10.94 -14.88 27.97
N VAL A 950 9.86 -15.49 28.43
CA VAL A 950 9.79 -16.33 29.65
C VAL A 950 9.17 -17.67 29.33
N LEU A 951 9.56 -18.72 30.05
CA LEU A 951 8.99 -20.06 29.91
C LEU A 951 8.01 -20.33 31.04
N MET A 952 6.86 -20.92 30.72
CA MET A 952 5.80 -21.25 31.68
C MET A 952 5.48 -22.75 31.68
N PHE A 953 5.48 -23.38 32.85
CA PHE A 953 5.17 -24.81 33.06
C PHE A 953 3.97 -25.01 33.99
N GLY A 954 3.13 -26.03 33.72
CA GLY A 954 2.15 -26.55 34.69
C GLY A 954 0.64 -26.32 34.44
N ASP A 955 0.26 -25.57 33.39
CA ASP A 955 -1.11 -25.28 32.86
C ASP A 955 -2.13 -24.64 33.86
N THR A 956 -3.17 -23.84 33.56
CA THR A 956 -3.67 -23.03 32.42
C THR A 956 -4.29 -21.68 32.90
N ASN A 957 -4.38 -21.42 34.21
CA ASN A 957 -4.84 -20.14 34.75
C ASN A 957 -3.69 -19.50 35.53
N GLU A 958 -3.52 -18.18 35.42
CA GLU A 958 -2.67 -17.39 36.33
C GLU A 958 -3.32 -17.33 37.73
N THR A 959 -3.65 -18.48 38.33
CA THR A 959 -4.05 -18.55 39.73
C THR A 959 -2.80 -18.50 40.59
N ALA A 960 -2.68 -17.46 41.41
CA ALA A 960 -1.57 -17.26 42.34
C ALA A 960 -1.51 -18.32 43.47
N PHE A 961 -2.52 -19.20 43.59
CA PHE A 961 -2.67 -20.13 44.72
C PHE A 961 -3.22 -21.51 44.28
N LYS A 962 -2.93 -22.54 45.09
CA LYS A 962 -3.43 -23.91 44.89
C LYS A 962 -4.91 -24.00 45.27
N GLU A 963 -5.78 -24.29 44.32
CA GLU A 963 -7.22 -24.50 44.57
C GLU A 963 -7.57 -25.98 44.41
N CYS A 964 -8.15 -26.60 45.45
CA CYS A 964 -8.58 -28.00 45.39
C CYS A 964 -10.10 -28.10 45.50
N PHE A 965 -10.72 -28.76 44.52
CA PHE A 965 -12.15 -29.04 44.52
C PHE A 965 -12.39 -30.48 44.98
N LYS A 966 -13.26 -30.64 45.99
CA LYS A 966 -13.77 -31.94 46.39
C LYS A 966 -15.07 -32.23 45.66
N THR A 967 -15.08 -33.26 44.81
CA THR A 967 -16.33 -33.85 44.31
C THR A 967 -16.47 -35.27 44.85
N LYS A 968 -17.69 -35.82 44.87
CA LYS A 968 -18.01 -37.11 45.52
C LYS A 968 -17.14 -38.29 45.08
N ASN A 969 -16.45 -38.20 43.94
CA ASN A 969 -15.65 -39.29 43.37
C ASN A 969 -14.16 -38.99 43.14
N TYR A 970 -13.67 -37.74 43.21
CA TYR A 970 -12.23 -37.41 43.09
C TYR A 970 -11.87 -36.07 43.76
N ASP A 971 -10.67 -36.01 44.37
CA ASP A 971 -9.98 -34.78 44.80
C ASP A 971 -9.15 -34.25 43.60
N SER A 972 -9.47 -33.07 43.07
CA SER A 972 -8.68 -32.42 42.00
C SER A 972 -8.11 -31.10 42.50
N CYS A 973 -6.78 -30.91 42.39
CA CYS A 973 -6.07 -29.70 42.80
C CYS A 973 -5.45 -29.00 41.59
N ILE A 974 -5.76 -27.73 41.42
CA ILE A 974 -5.07 -26.80 40.51
C ILE A 974 -3.77 -26.37 41.20
N HIS A 975 -2.64 -26.60 40.52
CA HIS A 975 -1.33 -26.18 41.00
C HIS A 975 -0.89 -24.92 40.23
N PRO A 976 -0.24 -23.93 40.88
CA PRO A 976 0.20 -22.72 40.20
C PRO A 976 1.29 -23.01 39.17
N ALA A 977 1.19 -22.33 38.03
CA ALA A 977 2.19 -22.38 36.97
C ALA A 977 3.54 -21.80 37.45
N GLN A 978 4.63 -22.30 36.89
CA GLN A 978 5.99 -21.83 37.17
C GLN A 978 6.49 -21.02 35.96
N ARG A 979 6.68 -19.71 36.13
CA ARG A 979 7.32 -18.83 35.14
C ARG A 979 8.80 -18.72 35.45
N VAL A 980 9.65 -19.03 34.48
CA VAL A 980 11.10 -19.04 34.64
C VAL A 980 11.74 -18.30 33.48
N SER A 981 12.65 -17.37 33.80
CA SER A 981 13.41 -16.61 32.81
C SER A 981 14.47 -17.49 32.14
N ILE A 982 14.76 -17.18 30.89
CA ILE A 982 15.82 -17.83 30.12
C ILE A 982 17.17 -17.22 30.53
N GLN A 983 18.14 -18.06 30.89
CA GLN A 983 19.52 -17.62 31.15
C GLN A 983 20.33 -17.55 29.86
N LYS A 984 20.25 -18.62 29.06
CA LYS A 984 21.06 -18.80 27.85
C LYS A 984 20.38 -19.74 26.88
N VAL A 985 20.44 -19.40 25.60
CA VAL A 985 19.96 -20.23 24.49
C VAL A 985 21.17 -20.74 23.72
N PHE A 986 21.22 -22.05 23.48
CA PHE A 986 22.23 -22.71 22.66
C PHE A 986 21.55 -23.26 21.41
N LEU A 987 21.73 -22.59 20.27
CA LEU A 987 21.32 -23.10 18.97
C LEU A 987 22.32 -24.15 18.48
N HIS A 988 21.86 -25.15 17.74
CA HIS A 988 22.78 -26.11 17.13
C HIS A 988 23.75 -25.38 16.18
N PRO A 989 25.07 -25.67 16.18
CA PRO A 989 26.05 -24.93 15.38
C PRO A 989 25.82 -24.97 13.87
N GLN A 990 25.11 -26.00 13.39
CA GLN A 990 24.74 -26.18 11.98
C GLN A 990 23.27 -25.82 11.71
N TYR A 991 22.62 -25.11 12.63
CA TYR A 991 21.25 -24.65 12.43
C TYR A 991 21.16 -23.73 11.20
N ASN A 992 20.18 -23.99 10.34
CA ASN A 992 19.87 -23.16 9.20
C ASN A 992 18.36 -22.95 9.13
N GLN A 993 17.95 -21.69 9.25
CA GLN A 993 16.57 -21.27 9.27
C GLN A 993 15.85 -21.55 7.94
N THR A 994 16.50 -21.28 6.80
CA THR A 994 15.91 -21.35 5.46
C THR A 994 15.46 -22.77 5.10
N ASN A 995 16.29 -23.77 5.40
CA ASN A 995 16.01 -25.16 5.08
C ASN A 995 15.64 -26.00 6.32
N ARG A 996 15.41 -25.36 7.47
CA ARG A 996 15.07 -26.00 8.75
C ARG A 996 16.05 -27.11 9.19
N ALA A 997 17.29 -27.07 8.70
CA ALA A 997 18.29 -28.06 9.06
C ALA A 997 18.75 -27.83 10.49
N ASN A 998 18.82 -28.90 11.28
CA ASN A 998 19.23 -28.88 12.69
C ASN A 998 18.42 -27.89 13.55
N ASP A 999 17.10 -27.80 13.34
CA ASP A 999 16.17 -26.91 14.05
C ASP A 999 15.92 -27.36 15.52
N ILE A 1000 16.98 -27.26 16.33
CA ILE A 1000 17.00 -27.64 17.74
C ILE A 1000 17.80 -26.63 18.57
N ALA A 1001 17.21 -26.22 19.70
CA ALA A 1001 17.82 -25.40 20.72
C ALA A 1001 17.80 -26.10 22.08
N LEU A 1002 18.89 -25.93 22.83
CA LEU A 1002 18.98 -26.24 24.25
C LEU A 1002 18.90 -24.92 25.02
N ILE A 1003 18.00 -24.82 25.99
CA ILE A 1003 17.79 -23.59 26.75
C ILE A 1003 18.09 -23.85 28.23
N GLN A 1004 19.00 -23.04 28.77
CA GLN A 1004 19.34 -23.02 30.19
C GLN A 1004 18.43 -22.03 30.92
N LEU A 1005 17.84 -22.50 32.01
CA LEU A 1005 16.95 -21.72 32.86
C LEU A 1005 17.73 -20.89 33.89
N ALA A 1006 17.26 -19.68 34.19
CA ALA A 1006 17.90 -18.80 35.17
C ALA A 1006 17.77 -19.31 36.62
N THR A 1007 16.72 -20.06 36.89
CA THR A 1007 16.44 -20.70 38.19
C THR A 1007 15.90 -22.10 37.96
N PRO A 1008 16.16 -23.07 38.87
CA PRO A 1008 15.64 -24.42 38.69
C PRO A 1008 14.12 -24.42 38.82
N VAL A 1009 13.47 -25.20 37.98
CA VAL A 1009 12.03 -25.48 38.07
C VAL A 1009 11.79 -26.46 39.22
N ASP A 1010 10.77 -26.20 40.04
CA ASP A 1010 10.37 -27.12 41.11
C ASP A 1010 9.69 -28.36 40.52
N THR A 1011 10.49 -29.40 40.27
CA THR A 1011 10.04 -30.68 39.71
C THR A 1011 9.43 -31.62 40.76
N SER A 1012 9.32 -31.19 42.02
CA SER A 1012 8.62 -31.97 43.05
C SER A 1012 7.10 -31.98 42.84
N ARG A 1013 6.58 -31.00 42.09
CA ARG A 1013 5.16 -30.85 41.79
C ARG A 1013 4.68 -31.89 40.77
N PRO A 1014 3.48 -32.46 40.94
CA PRO A 1014 2.97 -33.47 40.02
C PRO A 1014 2.63 -32.91 38.62
N ASN A 1015 2.39 -31.60 38.50
CA ASN A 1015 2.08 -30.92 37.25
C ASN A 1015 3.31 -30.42 36.48
N VAL A 1016 4.51 -30.50 37.07
CA VAL A 1016 5.76 -30.08 36.42
C VAL A 1016 6.85 -31.10 36.69
N ARG A 1017 7.23 -31.89 35.67
CA ARG A 1017 8.23 -32.97 35.79
C ARG A 1017 8.97 -33.15 34.47
N PRO A 1018 10.28 -33.43 34.49
CA PRO A 1018 11.04 -33.61 33.26
C PRO A 1018 10.68 -34.92 32.55
N ILE A 1019 10.76 -34.93 31.22
CA ILE A 1019 10.71 -36.17 30.43
C ILE A 1019 12.06 -36.91 30.53
N CYS A 1020 12.09 -38.23 30.38
CA CYS A 1020 13.35 -38.96 30.37
C CYS A 1020 14.09 -38.76 29.03
N LEU A 1021 15.42 -38.65 29.09
CA LEU A 1021 16.28 -38.79 27.91
C LEU A 1021 16.80 -40.24 27.78
N PRO A 1022 16.85 -40.81 26.57
CA PRO A 1022 17.24 -42.21 26.35
C PRO A 1022 18.76 -42.40 26.33
N ILE A 1023 19.45 -42.03 27.41
CA ILE A 1023 20.93 -42.02 27.51
C ILE A 1023 21.53 -43.31 28.11
N ILE A 1024 20.70 -44.22 28.61
CA ILE A 1024 21.13 -45.54 29.11
C ILE A 1024 20.80 -46.62 28.08
N ASP A 1025 21.67 -47.63 27.96
CA ASP A 1025 21.59 -48.69 26.93
C ASP A 1025 20.21 -49.37 26.86
N THR A 1026 19.57 -49.61 28.02
CA THR A 1026 18.27 -50.29 28.10
C THR A 1026 17.10 -49.46 27.56
N SER A 1027 17.25 -48.14 27.50
CA SER A 1027 16.23 -47.19 27.02
C SER A 1027 16.55 -46.62 25.64
N ARG A 1028 17.78 -46.84 25.16
CA ARG A 1028 18.32 -46.21 23.95
C ARG A 1028 17.54 -46.65 22.72
N SER A 1029 17.35 -47.95 22.56
CA SER A 1029 16.60 -48.58 21.45
C SER A 1029 15.12 -48.77 21.81
N TYR A 1030 14.21 -48.65 20.83
CA TYR A 1030 12.76 -48.70 21.06
C TYR A 1030 12.01 -49.27 19.84
N ASP A 1031 10.77 -49.71 20.04
CA ASP A 1031 9.88 -50.13 18.96
C ASP A 1031 9.05 -48.94 18.46
N ILE A 1032 8.91 -48.77 17.15
CA ILE A 1032 8.10 -47.66 16.58
C ILE A 1032 6.66 -47.68 17.11
N SER A 1033 6.09 -48.86 17.38
CA SER A 1033 4.76 -49.03 17.98
C SER A 1033 4.63 -48.51 19.41
N SER A 1034 5.75 -48.22 20.09
CA SER A 1034 5.78 -47.59 21.41
C SER A 1034 5.70 -46.07 21.35
N LEU A 1035 5.79 -45.47 20.16
CA LEU A 1035 5.70 -44.03 19.98
C LEU A 1035 4.31 -43.51 20.29
N VAL A 1036 4.29 -42.40 21.01
CA VAL A 1036 3.13 -41.60 21.32
C VAL A 1036 3.44 -40.14 21.02
N MET A 1037 2.40 -39.40 20.63
CA MET A 1037 2.48 -37.99 20.27
C MET A 1037 1.54 -37.16 21.12
N GLU A 1038 1.89 -35.90 21.29
CA GLU A 1038 1.08 -34.87 21.93
C GLU A 1038 0.08 -34.25 20.93
N SER A 1039 -1.18 -34.13 21.34
CA SER A 1039 -2.20 -33.40 20.58
C SER A 1039 -2.44 -31.99 21.14
N SER A 1040 -3.05 -31.10 20.34
CA SER A 1040 -3.39 -29.73 20.72
C SER A 1040 -4.32 -29.63 21.94
N ASN A 1041 -5.02 -30.70 22.28
CA ASN A 1041 -5.89 -30.78 23.46
C ASN A 1041 -5.11 -31.29 24.70
N PHE A 1042 -3.78 -31.26 24.66
CA PHE A 1042 -2.89 -31.77 25.71
C PHE A 1042 -3.20 -33.23 26.09
N THR A 1043 -3.49 -34.07 25.09
CA THR A 1043 -3.67 -35.52 25.26
C THR A 1043 -2.54 -36.31 24.59
N ILE A 1044 -2.19 -37.45 25.19
CA ILE A 1044 -1.20 -38.39 24.62
C ILE A 1044 -1.95 -39.40 23.75
N THR A 1045 -1.57 -39.49 22.48
CA THR A 1045 -2.16 -40.42 21.50
C THR A 1045 -1.09 -41.35 20.95
N LYS A 1046 -1.42 -42.62 20.73
CA LYS A 1046 -0.51 -43.57 20.08
C LYS A 1046 -0.28 -43.18 18.63
N VAL A 1047 0.97 -43.28 18.19
CA VAL A 1047 1.33 -43.08 16.78
C VAL A 1047 0.87 -44.27 15.94
N ASP A 1048 1.03 -45.50 16.43
CA ASP A 1048 0.62 -46.73 15.73
C ASP A 1048 1.10 -46.76 14.26
N ASP A 1049 0.19 -46.97 13.31
CA ASP A 1049 0.44 -47.04 11.87
C ASP A 1049 0.59 -45.67 11.18
N ARG A 1050 0.65 -44.58 11.96
CA ARG A 1050 0.79 -43.20 11.45
C ARG A 1050 2.24 -42.80 11.20
N TYR A 1051 3.21 -43.58 11.67
CA TYR A 1051 4.62 -43.30 11.42
C TYR A 1051 4.97 -43.54 9.95
N ILE A 1052 5.66 -42.58 9.34
CA ILE A 1052 6.14 -42.66 7.95
C ILE A 1052 7.67 -42.66 7.96
N ASP A 1053 8.25 -43.58 7.19
CA ASP A 1053 9.69 -43.62 6.95
C ASP A 1053 10.22 -42.29 6.35
N PRO A 1054 11.38 -41.77 6.80
CA PRO A 1054 11.93 -40.51 6.28
C PRO A 1054 12.06 -40.43 4.76
N VAL A 1055 12.28 -41.54 4.04
CA VAL A 1055 12.39 -41.53 2.57
C VAL A 1055 11.03 -41.25 1.93
N GLU A 1056 9.98 -41.92 2.39
CA GLU A 1056 8.61 -41.68 1.91
C GLU A 1056 8.11 -40.30 2.36
N CYS A 1057 8.45 -39.88 3.59
CA CYS A 1057 8.16 -38.54 4.06
C CYS A 1057 8.81 -37.48 3.17
N GLN A 1058 10.11 -37.63 2.87
CA GLN A 1058 10.84 -36.73 1.99
C GLN A 1058 10.21 -36.68 0.60
N LYS A 1059 9.82 -37.83 0.03
CA LYS A 1059 9.16 -37.89 -1.28
C LYS A 1059 7.86 -37.09 -1.31
N ARG A 1060 7.04 -37.17 -0.25
CA ARG A 1060 5.80 -36.38 -0.14
C ARG A 1060 6.11 -34.89 -0.09
N TRP A 1061 7.03 -34.48 0.78
CA TRP A 1061 7.45 -33.08 0.93
C TRP A 1061 8.13 -32.50 -0.32
N GLN A 1062 8.87 -33.32 -1.07
CA GLN A 1062 9.44 -32.95 -2.38
C GLN A 1062 8.36 -32.66 -3.42
N GLY A 1063 7.22 -33.35 -3.38
CA GLY A 1063 6.07 -33.07 -4.25
C GLY A 1063 5.57 -31.62 -4.12
N LEU A 1064 5.68 -31.03 -2.94
CA LEU A 1064 5.35 -29.62 -2.67
C LEU A 1064 6.50 -28.64 -2.93
N ARG A 1065 7.66 -29.13 -3.39
CA ARG A 1065 8.88 -28.33 -3.55
C ARG A 1065 9.30 -27.60 -2.26
N ALA A 1066 9.06 -28.22 -1.10
CA ALA A 1066 9.48 -27.63 0.17
C ALA A 1066 11.01 -27.47 0.22
N SER A 1067 11.48 -26.35 0.78
CA SER A 1067 12.90 -25.96 0.83
C SER A 1067 13.76 -26.76 1.82
N PHE A 1068 13.15 -27.63 2.62
CA PHE A 1068 13.83 -28.45 3.62
C PHE A 1068 13.96 -29.92 3.19
N THR A 1069 14.90 -30.61 3.82
CA THR A 1069 15.15 -32.03 3.60
C THR A 1069 14.82 -32.83 4.84
N VAL A 1070 13.97 -33.83 4.69
CA VAL A 1070 13.73 -34.88 5.68
C VAL A 1070 14.76 -35.98 5.48
N ASP A 1071 15.53 -36.24 6.53
CA ASP A 1071 16.48 -37.34 6.61
C ASP A 1071 16.28 -38.13 7.93
N THR A 1072 17.25 -38.97 8.28
CA THR A 1072 17.18 -39.81 9.50
C THR A 1072 17.25 -39.02 10.81
N SER A 1073 17.60 -37.73 10.77
CA SER A 1073 17.55 -36.80 11.90
C SER A 1073 16.15 -36.24 12.13
N MET A 1074 15.12 -36.75 11.43
CA MET A 1074 13.73 -36.36 11.58
C MET A 1074 12.80 -37.57 11.69
N HIS A 1075 11.63 -37.38 12.32
CA HIS A 1075 10.51 -38.31 12.34
C HIS A 1075 9.30 -37.72 11.63
N CYS A 1076 8.47 -38.57 11.03
CA CYS A 1076 7.27 -38.14 10.32
C CYS A 1076 6.04 -38.91 10.79
N VAL A 1077 4.97 -38.20 11.14
CA VAL A 1077 3.73 -38.80 11.64
C VAL A 1077 2.50 -38.17 10.98
N VAL A 1078 1.60 -38.98 10.40
CA VAL A 1078 0.33 -38.47 9.85
C VAL A 1078 -0.73 -38.25 10.92
N VAL A 1079 -1.35 -37.07 10.89
CA VAL A 1079 -2.38 -36.67 11.87
C VAL A 1079 -3.75 -37.29 11.59
N LYS A 1080 -3.95 -37.84 10.39
CA LYS A 1080 -5.20 -38.47 9.94
C LYS A 1080 -4.89 -39.58 8.92
N ARG A 1081 -5.46 -40.79 9.07
CA ARG A 1081 -5.18 -41.92 8.15
C ARG A 1081 -6.20 -42.00 7.02
N THR A 1082 -7.48 -41.80 7.33
CA THR A 1082 -8.57 -41.73 6.35
C THR A 1082 -9.44 -40.50 6.61
N LYS A 1083 -10.30 -40.12 5.66
CA LYS A 1083 -11.18 -38.93 5.81
C LYS A 1083 -12.14 -39.03 7.01
N GLU A 1084 -12.43 -40.24 7.47
CA GLU A 1084 -13.34 -40.57 8.57
C GLU A 1084 -12.65 -40.57 9.95
N ASP A 1085 -11.32 -40.64 10.01
CA ASP A 1085 -10.58 -40.65 11.27
C ASP A 1085 -10.67 -39.30 12.01
N THR A 1086 -10.63 -39.36 13.35
CA THR A 1086 -10.46 -38.16 14.19
C THR A 1086 -9.09 -37.55 13.96
N CYS A 1087 -9.08 -36.22 13.79
CA CYS A 1087 -7.86 -35.46 13.54
C CYS A 1087 -7.03 -35.24 14.80
N LEU A 1088 -5.73 -35.53 14.72
CA LEU A 1088 -4.76 -35.31 15.80
C LEU A 1088 -3.97 -34.03 15.52
N ARG A 1089 -4.54 -32.87 15.85
CA ARG A 1089 -3.85 -31.57 15.69
C ARG A 1089 -2.62 -31.49 16.58
N THR A 1090 -1.54 -30.88 16.10
CA THR A 1090 -0.27 -30.74 16.83
C THR A 1090 0.13 -29.26 16.89
N LEU A 1091 0.71 -28.85 18.01
CA LEU A 1091 1.29 -27.51 18.16
C LEU A 1091 2.77 -27.53 17.75
N HIS A 1092 3.34 -26.36 17.47
CA HIS A 1092 4.78 -26.24 17.20
C HIS A 1092 5.57 -26.54 18.48
N GLY A 1093 6.59 -27.38 18.40
CA GLY A 1093 7.37 -27.87 19.55
C GLY A 1093 6.68 -28.96 20.39
N ALA A 1094 5.55 -29.50 19.94
CA ALA A 1094 4.85 -30.60 20.62
C ALA A 1094 5.71 -31.86 20.65
N SER A 1095 5.75 -32.55 21.79
CA SER A 1095 6.68 -33.65 22.02
C SER A 1095 6.23 -34.97 21.37
N LEU A 1096 7.21 -35.72 20.84
CA LEU A 1096 7.10 -37.11 20.39
C LEU A 1096 7.95 -37.97 21.31
N HIS A 1097 7.38 -39.03 21.86
CA HIS A 1097 8.04 -39.83 22.88
C HIS A 1097 7.72 -41.32 22.78
N SER A 1098 8.66 -42.16 23.20
CA SER A 1098 8.44 -43.61 23.32
C SER A 1098 8.05 -43.98 24.74
N ARG A 1099 7.06 -44.86 24.90
CA ARG A 1099 6.67 -45.42 26.20
C ARG A 1099 7.39 -46.75 26.43
N GLN A 1100 8.25 -46.81 27.44
CA GLN A 1100 9.06 -48.00 27.74
C GLN A 1100 8.97 -48.38 29.22
N ALA A 1101 8.99 -49.69 29.50
CA ALA A 1101 8.94 -50.20 30.86
C ALA A 1101 10.31 -50.02 31.56
N MET A 1102 10.31 -49.44 32.76
CA MET A 1102 11.53 -49.30 33.56
C MET A 1102 11.27 -49.63 35.03
N LYS A 1103 12.00 -50.64 35.55
CA LYS A 1103 11.85 -51.22 36.90
C LYS A 1103 10.41 -51.68 37.23
N SER A 1104 9.50 -50.75 37.54
CA SER A 1104 8.15 -50.98 38.10
C SER A 1104 7.02 -50.20 37.44
N SER A 1105 7.31 -49.32 36.47
CA SER A 1105 6.29 -48.50 35.79
C SER A 1105 6.78 -48.03 34.42
N ASP A 1106 5.84 -47.73 33.53
CA ASP A 1106 6.17 -47.17 32.22
C ASP A 1106 6.68 -45.73 32.35
N ARG A 1107 7.64 -45.40 31.51
CA ARG A 1107 8.31 -44.10 31.43
C ARG A 1107 8.25 -43.58 30.01
N HIS A 1108 8.07 -42.27 29.88
CA HIS A 1108 8.14 -41.57 28.60
C HIS A 1108 9.56 -41.07 28.35
N PHE A 1109 10.11 -41.45 27.20
CA PHE A 1109 11.42 -41.02 26.72
C PHE A 1109 11.26 -40.13 25.50
N LEU A 1110 11.86 -38.95 25.55
CA LEU A 1110 11.83 -38.01 24.43
C LEU A 1110 12.49 -38.63 23.19
N ARG A 1111 11.80 -38.54 22.06
CA ARG A 1111 12.27 -38.97 20.74
C ARG A 1111 12.28 -37.83 19.73
N GLY A 1112 11.38 -36.86 19.90
CA GLY A 1112 11.39 -35.67 19.07
C GLY A 1112 10.49 -34.58 19.58
N PHE A 1113 10.45 -33.47 18.85
CA PHE A 1113 9.44 -32.43 18.98
C PHE A 1113 9.14 -31.83 17.60
N SER A 1114 7.91 -31.39 17.37
CA SER A 1114 7.46 -30.93 16.06
C SER A 1114 8.14 -29.61 15.68
N ILE A 1115 8.68 -29.58 14.47
CA ILE A 1115 9.24 -28.36 13.84
C ILE A 1115 8.40 -27.93 12.62
N ILE A 1116 7.55 -28.85 12.13
CA ILE A 1116 6.56 -28.55 11.09
C ILE A 1116 5.23 -29.15 11.58
N PRO A 1117 4.44 -28.37 12.35
CA PRO A 1117 3.13 -28.82 12.81
C PRO A 1117 2.15 -28.89 11.65
N SER A 1118 1.01 -29.53 11.92
CA SER A 1118 -0.17 -29.52 11.03
C SER A 1118 -1.34 -28.99 11.85
N THR A 1119 -1.78 -27.76 11.58
CA THR A 1119 -3.00 -27.20 12.19
C THR A 1119 -4.24 -27.73 11.47
N GLU A 1120 -4.11 -28.02 10.18
CA GLU A 1120 -5.17 -28.60 9.36
C GLU A 1120 -5.12 -30.12 9.31
N CYS A 1121 -6.29 -30.72 9.16
CA CYS A 1121 -6.51 -32.17 9.30
C CYS A 1121 -6.29 -32.92 7.99
N ILE A 1122 -5.06 -32.84 7.47
CA ILE A 1122 -4.63 -33.44 6.20
C ILE A 1122 -4.22 -34.92 6.35
N THR A 1123 -4.39 -35.69 5.28
CA THR A 1123 -4.15 -37.14 5.24
C THR A 1123 -2.84 -37.53 4.56
N TYR A 1124 -2.32 -36.67 3.68
CA TYR A 1124 -1.14 -36.97 2.88
C TYR A 1124 0.16 -36.50 3.51
N TYR A 1125 0.22 -35.26 4.02
CA TYR A 1125 1.46 -34.70 4.57
C TYR A 1125 1.60 -34.98 6.07
N PRO A 1126 2.72 -35.59 6.50
CA PRO A 1126 2.97 -35.86 7.92
C PRO A 1126 3.50 -34.62 8.65
N VAL A 1127 3.23 -34.53 9.95
CA VAL A 1127 3.95 -33.64 10.87
C VAL A 1127 5.40 -34.08 10.95
N VAL A 1128 6.33 -33.13 10.85
CA VAL A 1128 7.78 -33.39 10.94
C VAL A 1128 8.26 -33.03 12.33
N TYR A 1129 8.93 -33.98 12.97
CA TYR A 1129 9.58 -33.83 14.26
C TYR A 1129 11.08 -33.90 14.08
N ILE A 1130 11.84 -33.09 14.82
CA ILE A 1130 13.27 -33.34 14.95
C ILE A 1130 13.48 -34.67 15.70
N ASN A 1131 14.42 -35.50 15.27
CA ASN A 1131 14.79 -36.72 15.97
C ASN A 1131 15.85 -36.40 17.03
N THR A 1132 15.43 -36.18 18.26
CA THR A 1132 16.33 -35.86 19.38
C THR A 1132 17.39 -36.93 19.66
N ASP A 1133 17.18 -38.18 19.21
CA ASP A 1133 18.18 -39.24 19.36
C ASP A 1133 19.46 -38.96 18.55
N ALA A 1134 19.35 -38.21 17.44
CA ALA A 1134 20.48 -37.80 16.61
C ALA A 1134 21.30 -36.66 17.24
N TYR A 1135 20.72 -35.90 18.17
CA TYR A 1135 21.32 -34.72 18.80
C TYR A 1135 21.70 -34.95 20.26
N LEU A 1136 21.54 -36.17 20.78
CA LEU A 1136 21.68 -36.45 22.20
C LEU A 1136 23.12 -36.23 22.71
N ASP A 1137 24.14 -36.58 21.92
CA ASP A 1137 25.54 -36.28 22.26
C ASP A 1137 25.78 -34.76 22.34
N TRP A 1138 25.26 -33.98 21.38
CA TRP A 1138 25.36 -32.52 21.39
C TRP A 1138 24.63 -31.89 22.59
N ILE A 1139 23.43 -32.36 22.93
CA ILE A 1139 22.68 -31.89 24.10
C ILE A 1139 23.53 -32.08 25.36
N LEU A 1140 24.05 -33.29 25.56
CA LEU A 1140 24.86 -33.61 26.73
C LEU A 1140 26.16 -32.82 26.76
N GLU A 1141 26.85 -32.68 25.63
CA GLU A 1141 28.07 -31.89 25.51
C GLU A 1141 27.86 -30.44 25.96
N THR A 1142 26.77 -29.84 25.48
CA THR A 1142 26.43 -28.43 25.68
C THR A 1142 25.95 -28.13 27.09
N MET A 1143 25.37 -29.10 27.80
CA MET A 1143 24.97 -28.91 29.20
C MET A 1143 26.19 -28.62 30.09
N GLU A 1144 26.26 -27.39 30.60
CA GLU A 1144 27.22 -26.98 31.60
C GLU A 1144 26.76 -27.52 32.98
N GLN A 1145 27.66 -28.05 33.82
CA GLN A 1145 27.24 -28.38 35.19
C GLN A 1145 26.85 -27.06 35.88
N PRO A 1146 25.63 -26.91 36.43
CA PRO A 1146 25.26 -25.71 37.16
C PRO A 1146 26.29 -25.52 38.28
N GLY A 1147 27.01 -24.39 38.24
CA GLY A 1147 28.03 -24.08 39.21
C GLY A 1147 27.43 -24.14 40.61
N LEU A 1148 27.83 -25.14 41.38
CA LEU A 1148 27.70 -25.10 42.83
C LEU A 1148 28.52 -23.90 43.29
N SER A 1149 27.89 -22.73 43.45
CA SER A 1149 28.47 -21.64 44.23
C SER A 1149 28.42 -22.04 45.71
N PHE A 1150 29.14 -23.10 46.08
CA PHE A 1150 29.42 -23.39 47.47
C PHE A 1150 30.63 -22.52 47.86
N ASP A 1151 30.34 -21.42 48.55
CA ASP A 1151 31.35 -20.67 49.27
C ASP A 1151 31.88 -21.52 50.44
N LEU A 1152 32.99 -22.22 50.19
CA LEU A 1152 33.71 -23.02 51.17
C LEU A 1152 34.28 -22.20 52.35
N HIS A 1153 34.25 -20.86 52.29
CA HIS A 1153 34.69 -20.01 53.41
C HIS A 1153 33.70 -19.96 54.59
N GLN A 1154 32.42 -20.31 54.41
CA GLN A 1154 31.43 -20.22 55.50
C GLN A 1154 31.35 -21.45 56.42
N VAL A 1155 32.00 -22.57 56.09
CA VAL A 1155 31.87 -23.84 56.86
C VAL A 1155 33.14 -24.23 57.62
N LEU A 1156 34.28 -23.58 57.36
CA LEU A 1156 35.49 -23.79 58.17
C LEU A 1156 35.47 -22.91 59.42
N ILE A 1157 34.68 -23.34 60.42
CA ILE A 1157 34.86 -22.90 61.80
C ILE A 1157 36.21 -23.48 62.27
N PHE A 1158 37.27 -22.68 62.23
CA PHE A 1158 38.44 -22.95 63.07
C PHE A 1158 38.01 -22.68 64.52
N SER A 1159 37.84 -23.75 65.31
CA SER A 1159 37.74 -23.65 66.75
C SER A 1159 39.13 -23.33 67.31
N ASP A 1160 39.27 -22.20 68.00
CA ASP A 1160 40.40 -21.94 68.90
C ASP A 1160 40.49 -23.06 69.95
N LYS A 1161 41.55 -23.88 69.84
CA LYS A 1161 42.26 -24.53 70.94
C LYS A 1161 43.62 -25.04 70.53
#